data_AF-A0A7X3QGL5-F1
#
_entry.id   AF-A0A7X3QGL5-F1
#
_cell.length_a   1.000
_cell.length_b   1.000
_cell.length_c   1.000
_cell.angle_alpha   90.00
_cell.angle_beta   90.00
_cell.angle_gamma   90.00
#
_symmetry.space_group_name_H-M   'P 1'
#
loop_
_entity.id
_entity.type
_entity.pdbx_description
1 polymer ?
#
loop_
_entity_poly.entity_id
_entity_poly.type
_entity_poly.pdbx_seq_one_letter_code
_entity_poly.pdbx_strand_id
1 'polypeptide(L)'
;MTARTEPTRVRNRLAGLLSHRRRIAAGLLAAAVLWGGFAAYQRHLAVTRVAFVNFPGFQLARIERARPSGAVRVESLDLAALERAADYPVVYVFGRGLQLEETQLAHLREAGRRGARLFVQGATNPALDVTNLRGPQLDAANAYLEFGGAENYARLLNFSRVELDGKSFRADPVQPPVERSMDVLFHLDDDLTFESVDAFDAYYAAQGLAKAGAPKIALLTSVPGPFNANRDHVDAFINALEGRAWNVYPVAAVEKRLDFLQQIAPDLVVVMPHGRLTLGRADEAIAWLRERDVPMLTPVSVFQNHDDWVSDQQGMAGAMLTMSVVLPELDGGVAPYTVAAQFTDADGYEIFDAVPARLETFCDLVERWLALKTKPNRDKRVAIYYYKGPGKNAMNAGSMEVAPSLLNLLRALRDAGYTVEGLPETDDEFWELVQTKGPVLGPYARGAFEEFVASGDPALVPAGEYAAWMAEDLEPGMRDAVVEQYGPAPGEYMTVGRGEETALAVARVQFGNVAILPQPLPGVGDDTFRLVHGAQKAPPHPYVASYLWTRNAFGADAVMHFGTHGSLEFTPWKQIALSAFDWSDALVGGLPHVYVYVMSNVGEGIIAKRRSYAATVTHLTPPFMEGGLYAGLGPLRDRLDSYRNAADGPVRAEHARTIQRLAADMNLHVDLGLDPDAAWSADEMFRLSNHVETIDGEKVAQGLYTLGSAFTAVEVDSTAELMAIDPIAYALARIDTVKGAVETADLEDEVLFDRRYRQRARGAYARRVAGGDAGAVLADLVTDADLQHAHAWREAARRPSDDDIIRGFISMGTGALNPPKAAVSRAPAVELEDLVARIMPHPRKVEFVERLRSEQEFARTSQILDPAQLERAKTIAAVIPPMAEALEIAQEPDVFALLEAMQDAGLRERTFALLKDPGLVDRVEEEKRRLAAERLALALDAPQIEALEQAWRHESAGGLAGAPRAVI
;
A
#
# COMPACT_ATOMS: atom_id res chain seq x y z
N MET A 1 109.76 -41.17 15.93
CA MET A 1 109.44 -40.20 14.86
C MET A 1 107.93 -39.91 14.93
N THR A 2 107.57 -38.66 15.22
CA THR A 2 106.47 -37.86 14.62
C THR A 2 105.20 -38.62 14.14
N ALA A 3 103.95 -38.28 14.47
CA ALA A 3 103.37 -37.02 14.91
C ALA A 3 101.92 -37.19 15.43
N ARG A 4 101.61 -36.45 16.51
CA ARG A 4 100.48 -35.51 16.66
C ARG A 4 99.01 -35.95 16.49
N THR A 5 98.33 -35.97 17.64
CA THR A 5 97.10 -35.21 17.99
C THR A 5 95.92 -35.16 17.01
N GLU A 6 94.82 -35.84 17.36
CA GLU A 6 93.45 -35.31 17.17
C GLU A 6 92.40 -36.14 17.98
N PRO A 7 91.94 -35.67 19.16
CA PRO A 7 90.62 -36.04 19.65
C PRO A 7 89.72 -34.81 19.91
N THR A 8 90.03 -33.65 19.30
CA THR A 8 89.26 -32.41 19.47
C THR A 8 88.21 -32.16 18.37
N ARG A 9 88.28 -32.85 17.21
CA ARG A 9 87.34 -32.63 16.10
C ARG A 9 86.00 -33.36 16.21
N VAL A 10 85.92 -34.49 16.92
CA VAL A 10 84.65 -35.24 17.09
C VAL A 10 83.77 -34.60 18.16
N ARG A 11 84.37 -34.06 19.24
CA ARG A 11 83.64 -33.40 20.34
C ARG A 11 83.00 -32.06 19.92
N ASN A 12 83.67 -31.31 19.04
CA ASN A 12 83.13 -30.04 18.51
C ASN A 12 82.04 -30.22 17.43
N ARG A 13 82.08 -31.28 16.61
CA ARG A 13 81.00 -31.58 15.64
C ARG A 13 79.72 -32.07 16.32
N LEU A 14 79.82 -32.87 17.38
CA LEU A 14 78.67 -33.30 18.20
C LEU A 14 78.04 -32.14 18.98
N ALA A 15 78.85 -31.23 19.54
CA ALA A 15 78.35 -30.01 20.19
C ALA A 15 77.66 -29.05 19.20
N GLY A 16 78.21 -28.91 17.98
CA GLY A 16 77.59 -28.16 16.88
C GLY A 16 76.22 -28.70 16.46
N LEU A 17 76.12 -30.01 16.20
CA LEU A 17 74.87 -30.71 15.86
C LEU A 17 73.82 -30.65 16.98
N LEU A 18 74.23 -30.78 18.25
CA LEU A 18 73.33 -30.63 19.41
C LEU A 18 72.84 -29.18 19.57
N SER A 19 73.70 -28.18 19.31
CA SER A 19 73.29 -26.76 19.33
C SER A 19 72.34 -26.41 18.19
N HIS A 20 72.53 -26.98 17.00
CA HIS A 20 71.66 -26.77 15.84
C HIS A 20 70.28 -27.41 16.06
N ARG A 21 70.24 -28.64 16.58
CA ARG A 21 68.99 -29.31 16.97
C ARG A 21 68.26 -28.57 18.09
N ARG A 22 68.97 -28.01 19.07
CA ARG A 22 68.37 -27.15 20.12
C ARG A 22 67.81 -25.85 19.56
N ARG A 23 68.46 -25.22 18.58
CA ARG A 23 67.94 -24.01 17.90
C ARG A 23 66.72 -24.31 17.04
N ILE A 24 66.70 -25.44 16.33
CA ILE A 24 65.52 -25.87 15.55
C ILE A 24 64.36 -26.24 16.48
N ALA A 25 64.62 -27.00 17.55
CA ALA A 25 63.59 -27.34 18.54
C ALA A 25 63.05 -26.09 19.27
N ALA A 26 63.91 -25.13 19.61
CA ALA A 26 63.49 -23.85 20.17
C ALA A 26 62.68 -23.01 19.16
N GLY A 27 63.05 -23.04 17.87
CA GLY A 27 62.28 -22.39 16.80
C GLY A 27 60.90 -23.02 16.59
N LEU A 28 60.81 -24.35 16.60
CA LEU A 28 59.54 -25.08 16.52
C LEU A 28 58.66 -24.86 17.77
N LEU A 29 59.26 -24.82 18.96
CA LEU A 29 58.54 -24.49 20.19
C LEU A 29 58.03 -23.05 20.16
N ALA A 30 58.85 -22.09 19.71
CA ALA A 30 58.43 -20.71 19.54
C ALA A 30 57.29 -20.58 18.52
N ALA A 31 57.38 -21.28 17.38
CA ALA A 31 56.31 -21.32 16.39
C ALA A 31 55.03 -21.95 16.95
N ALA A 32 55.12 -23.03 17.74
CA ALA A 32 53.97 -23.66 18.39
C ALA A 32 53.34 -22.76 19.47
N VAL A 33 54.14 -22.01 20.22
CA VAL A 33 53.66 -21.03 21.21
C VAL A 33 53.01 -19.84 20.51
N LEU A 34 53.60 -19.33 19.43
CA LEU A 34 53.01 -18.25 18.62
C LEU A 34 51.71 -18.71 17.94
N TRP A 35 51.67 -19.92 17.41
CA TRP A 35 50.47 -20.50 16.81
C TRP A 35 49.40 -20.79 17.85
N GLY A 36 49.76 -21.34 19.01
CA GLY A 36 48.85 -21.56 20.13
C GLY A 36 48.32 -20.24 20.70
N GLY A 37 49.17 -19.21 20.80
CA GLY A 37 48.78 -17.86 21.20
C GLY A 37 47.86 -17.20 20.17
N PHE A 38 48.15 -17.35 18.87
CA PHE A 38 47.28 -16.88 17.79
C PHE A 38 45.94 -17.62 17.78
N ALA A 39 45.93 -18.95 17.95
CA ALA A 39 44.71 -19.75 18.03
C ALA A 39 43.86 -19.37 19.26
N ALA A 40 44.49 -19.17 20.43
CA ALA A 40 43.81 -18.68 21.62
C ALA A 40 43.26 -17.26 21.44
N TYR A 41 44.02 -16.38 20.78
CA TYR A 41 43.55 -15.05 20.41
C TYR A 41 42.35 -15.11 19.47
N GLN A 42 42.41 -15.91 18.41
CA GLN A 42 41.29 -16.10 17.47
C GLN A 42 40.06 -16.69 18.16
N ARG A 43 40.25 -17.63 19.08
CA ARG A 43 39.15 -18.32 19.78
C ARG A 43 38.51 -17.50 20.88
N HIS A 44 39.22 -16.57 21.51
CA HIS A 44 38.72 -15.90 22.73
C HIS A 44 38.71 -14.38 22.66
N LEU A 45 39.59 -13.75 21.88
CA LEU A 45 39.84 -12.30 21.94
C LEU A 45 39.51 -11.57 20.65
N ALA A 46 39.66 -12.21 19.49
CA ALA A 46 39.45 -11.59 18.18
C ALA A 46 38.05 -10.98 18.06
N VAL A 47 37.95 -9.93 17.23
CA VAL A 47 36.68 -9.26 16.92
C VAL A 47 35.71 -10.28 16.32
N THR A 48 34.47 -10.27 16.79
CA THR A 48 33.38 -11.06 16.19
C THR A 48 32.85 -10.29 15.00
N ARG A 49 32.93 -10.87 13.81
CA ARG A 49 32.37 -10.26 12.59
C ARG A 49 30.96 -10.82 12.40
N VAL A 50 29.97 -9.95 12.34
CA VAL A 50 28.57 -10.33 12.15
C VAL A 50 28.13 -9.79 10.79
N ALA A 51 27.79 -10.70 9.88
CA ALA A 51 27.25 -10.31 8.58
C ALA A 51 25.74 -10.11 8.67
N PHE A 52 25.25 -9.07 8.02
CA PHE A 52 23.83 -8.86 7.78
C PHE A 52 23.57 -8.85 6.29
N VAL A 53 22.65 -9.69 5.83
CA VAL A 53 22.29 -9.87 4.42
C VAL A 53 20.89 -9.33 4.20
N ASN A 54 20.72 -8.46 3.19
CA ASN A 54 19.44 -7.88 2.80
C ASN A 54 18.72 -7.04 3.87
N PHE A 55 19.41 -6.65 4.95
CA PHE A 55 18.84 -5.72 5.93
C PHE A 55 18.80 -4.30 5.36
N PRO A 56 17.70 -3.54 5.57
CA PRO A 56 17.63 -2.15 5.15
C PRO A 56 18.71 -1.28 5.81
N GLY A 57 19.26 -0.32 5.06
CA GLY A 57 20.33 0.57 5.53
C GLY A 57 20.00 1.26 6.86
N PHE A 58 18.79 1.79 7.00
CA PHE A 58 18.32 2.49 8.20
C PHE A 58 18.26 1.59 9.45
N GLN A 59 18.00 0.29 9.27
CA GLN A 59 17.98 -0.68 10.36
C GLN A 59 19.41 -1.06 10.74
N LEU A 60 20.30 -1.26 9.74
CA LEU A 60 21.71 -1.51 9.96
C LEU A 60 22.43 -0.36 10.65
N ALA A 61 22.15 0.87 10.25
CA ALA A 61 22.67 2.06 10.90
C ALA A 61 22.34 2.05 12.40
N ARG A 62 21.10 1.71 12.76
CA ARG A 62 20.69 1.61 14.16
C ARG A 62 21.38 0.46 14.90
N ILE A 63 21.51 -0.70 14.28
CA ILE A 63 22.22 -1.85 14.86
C ILE A 63 23.70 -1.50 15.11
N GLU A 64 24.36 -0.84 14.15
CA GLU A 64 25.76 -0.41 14.27
C GLU A 64 25.94 0.67 15.34
N ARG A 65 25.03 1.65 15.41
CA ARG A 65 25.03 2.69 16.47
C ARG A 65 24.81 2.12 17.87
N ALA A 66 24.08 1.02 17.99
CA ALA A 66 23.83 0.32 19.25
C ALA A 66 25.04 -0.50 19.76
N ARG A 67 26.16 -0.54 19.02
CA ARG A 67 27.31 -1.38 19.39
C ARG A 67 27.91 -0.96 20.75
N PRO A 68 27.95 -1.86 21.76
CA PRO A 68 28.43 -1.51 23.10
C PRO A 68 29.97 -1.40 23.18
N SER A 69 30.71 -2.06 22.28
CA SER A 69 32.19 -2.01 22.24
C SER A 69 32.75 -2.38 20.87
N GLY A 70 34.02 -2.05 20.59
CA GLY A 70 34.71 -2.47 19.36
C GLY A 70 35.01 -3.98 19.23
N ALA A 71 34.47 -4.81 20.14
CA ALA A 71 34.66 -6.26 20.13
C ALA A 71 33.80 -6.99 19.08
N VAL A 72 32.78 -6.32 18.55
CA VAL A 72 31.90 -6.81 17.49
C VAL A 72 31.95 -5.86 16.31
N ARG A 73 32.00 -6.38 15.09
CA ARG A 73 31.95 -5.62 13.85
C ARG A 73 30.71 -6.03 13.07
N VAL A 74 29.85 -5.06 12.78
CA VAL A 74 28.69 -5.22 11.89
C VAL A 74 29.16 -4.99 10.46
N GLU A 75 28.83 -5.90 9.56
CA GLU A 75 29.16 -5.78 8.14
C GLU A 75 27.92 -6.12 7.30
N SER A 76 27.52 -5.21 6.39
CA SER A 76 26.51 -5.53 5.38
C SER A 76 27.15 -6.40 4.30
N LEU A 77 26.51 -7.50 3.94
CA LEU A 77 26.96 -8.42 2.89
C LEU A 77 25.96 -8.40 1.72
N ASP A 78 26.44 -7.92 0.57
CA ASP A 78 25.70 -7.91 -0.69
C ASP A 78 25.35 -9.34 -1.14
N LEU A 79 24.18 -9.49 -1.76
CA LEU A 79 23.72 -10.73 -2.38
C LEU A 79 24.72 -11.27 -3.41
N ALA A 80 25.45 -10.40 -4.10
CA ALA A 80 26.49 -10.80 -5.06
C ALA A 80 27.74 -11.40 -4.41
N ALA A 81 27.94 -11.21 -3.10
CA ALA A 81 29.12 -11.62 -2.35
C ALA A 81 28.82 -12.73 -1.32
N LEU A 82 27.71 -13.46 -1.49
CA LEU A 82 27.26 -14.47 -0.52
C LEU A 82 28.22 -15.66 -0.38
N GLU A 83 29.14 -15.88 -1.32
CA GLU A 83 30.24 -16.85 -1.17
C GLU A 83 31.12 -16.55 0.05
N ARG A 84 31.20 -15.28 0.47
CA ARG A 84 31.93 -14.83 1.66
C ARG A 84 31.16 -15.05 2.95
N ALA A 85 29.89 -15.49 2.92
CA ALA A 85 29.13 -15.74 4.14
C ALA A 85 29.81 -16.75 5.07
N ALA A 86 30.58 -17.70 4.52
CA ALA A 86 31.37 -18.67 5.27
C ALA A 86 32.56 -18.05 6.04
N ASP A 87 32.95 -16.80 5.75
CA ASP A 87 34.03 -16.08 6.44
C ASP A 87 33.54 -15.42 7.75
N TYR A 88 32.24 -15.49 8.03
CA TYR A 88 31.62 -14.88 9.20
C TYR A 88 31.15 -15.96 10.19
N PRO A 89 31.43 -15.82 11.50
CA PRO A 89 30.89 -16.73 12.52
C PRO A 89 29.37 -16.62 12.67
N VAL A 90 28.79 -15.44 12.41
CA VAL A 90 27.36 -15.16 12.56
C VAL A 90 26.85 -14.40 11.34
N VAL A 91 25.72 -14.83 10.80
CA VAL A 91 25.06 -14.26 9.62
C VAL A 91 23.57 -14.12 9.89
N TYR A 92 23.08 -12.89 9.90
CA TYR A 92 21.66 -12.56 9.96
C TYR A 92 21.16 -12.24 8.54
N VAL A 93 20.00 -12.77 8.16
CA VAL A 93 19.41 -12.56 6.84
C VAL A 93 18.01 -11.97 7.01
N PHE A 94 17.70 -10.88 6.33
CA PHE A 94 16.35 -10.34 6.28
C PHE A 94 15.58 -10.96 5.11
N GLY A 95 14.59 -11.79 5.41
CA GLY A 95 13.92 -12.63 4.43
C GLY A 95 12.77 -11.96 3.66
N ARG A 96 12.21 -10.86 4.15
CA ARG A 96 11.08 -10.19 3.47
C ARG A 96 11.56 -9.53 2.18
N GLY A 97 10.88 -9.84 1.08
CA GLY A 97 11.23 -9.33 -0.26
C GLY A 97 12.53 -9.92 -0.82
N LEU A 98 13.18 -10.83 -0.09
CA LEU A 98 14.42 -11.46 -0.52
C LEU A 98 14.13 -12.45 -1.66
N GLN A 99 14.87 -12.30 -2.75
CA GLN A 99 14.92 -13.29 -3.83
C GLN A 99 16.37 -13.74 -3.98
N LEU A 100 16.59 -15.05 -3.85
CA LEU A 100 17.91 -15.66 -4.03
C LEU A 100 17.88 -16.63 -5.19
N GLU A 101 18.94 -16.60 -5.98
CA GLU A 101 19.25 -17.65 -6.94
C GLU A 101 19.65 -18.94 -6.20
N GLU A 102 19.56 -20.09 -6.88
CA GLU A 102 19.92 -21.38 -6.31
C GLU A 102 21.39 -21.43 -5.85
N THR A 103 22.28 -20.75 -6.57
CA THR A 103 23.71 -20.60 -6.26
C THR A 103 23.93 -19.80 -4.97
N GLN A 104 23.24 -18.68 -4.81
CA GLN A 104 23.30 -17.82 -3.62
C GLN A 104 22.76 -18.55 -2.38
N LEU A 105 21.65 -19.27 -2.54
CA LEU A 105 21.09 -20.10 -1.48
C LEU A 105 22.05 -21.25 -1.09
N ALA A 106 22.73 -21.85 -2.07
CA ALA A 106 23.75 -22.86 -1.82
C ALA A 106 24.94 -22.30 -1.03
N HIS A 107 25.39 -21.07 -1.30
CA HIS A 107 26.45 -20.42 -0.53
C HIS A 107 26.08 -20.21 0.95
N LEU A 108 24.84 -19.75 1.23
CA LEU A 108 24.36 -19.63 2.60
C LEU A 108 24.29 -20.99 3.31
N ARG A 109 23.74 -22.02 2.65
CA ARG A 109 23.71 -23.39 3.20
C ARG A 109 25.11 -23.92 3.48
N GLU A 110 26.06 -23.68 2.59
CA GLU A 110 27.45 -24.09 2.76
C GLU A 110 28.14 -23.34 3.90
N ALA A 111 27.88 -22.04 4.07
CA ALA A 111 28.36 -21.28 5.23
C ALA A 111 27.89 -21.93 6.53
N GLY A 112 26.62 -22.34 6.60
CA GLY A 112 26.07 -23.07 7.74
C GLY A 112 26.78 -24.41 8.00
N ARG A 113 27.07 -25.19 6.95
CA ARG A 113 27.84 -26.45 7.06
C ARG A 113 29.27 -26.23 7.54
N ARG A 114 29.89 -25.11 7.15
CA ARG A 114 31.24 -24.71 7.57
C ARG A 114 31.28 -24.12 8.98
N GLY A 115 30.14 -23.99 9.65
CA GLY A 115 30.03 -23.63 11.06
C GLY A 115 29.50 -22.23 11.33
N ALA A 116 29.13 -21.45 10.30
CA ALA A 116 28.48 -20.16 10.50
C ALA A 116 27.09 -20.34 11.14
N ARG A 117 26.75 -19.46 12.08
CA ARG A 117 25.44 -19.40 12.72
C ARG A 117 24.51 -18.51 11.91
N LEU A 118 23.48 -19.09 11.31
CA LEU A 118 22.56 -18.44 10.37
C LEU A 118 21.19 -18.27 11.01
N PHE A 119 20.64 -17.06 10.92
CA PHE A 119 19.25 -16.77 11.26
C PHE A 119 18.59 -15.93 10.17
N VAL A 120 17.43 -16.38 9.69
CA VAL A 120 16.62 -15.67 8.70
C VAL A 120 15.40 -15.05 9.37
N GLN A 121 15.38 -13.72 9.45
CA GLN A 121 14.25 -12.97 9.97
C GLN A 121 13.14 -12.87 8.93
N GLY A 122 11.93 -13.34 9.26
CA GLY A 122 10.72 -13.06 8.47
C GLY A 122 10.75 -13.63 7.04
N ALA A 123 11.22 -14.86 6.85
CA ALA A 123 11.20 -15.54 5.56
C ALA A 123 9.75 -15.65 5.02
N THR A 124 9.49 -15.03 3.85
CA THR A 124 8.17 -15.12 3.18
C THR A 124 8.04 -16.37 2.31
N ASN A 125 9.16 -17.02 2.00
CA ASN A 125 9.23 -18.30 1.32
C ASN A 125 10.02 -19.28 2.19
N PRO A 126 9.43 -20.40 2.64
CA PRO A 126 10.11 -21.40 3.46
C PRO A 126 11.37 -22.00 2.82
N ALA A 127 11.49 -22.00 1.49
CA ALA A 127 12.70 -22.45 0.80
C ALA A 127 13.92 -21.54 1.05
N LEU A 128 13.68 -20.27 1.41
CA LEU A 128 14.72 -19.27 1.72
C LEU A 128 15.15 -19.30 3.19
N ASP A 129 14.44 -20.05 4.05
CA ASP A 129 14.81 -20.19 5.43
C ASP A 129 15.97 -21.19 5.59
N VAL A 130 17.18 -20.64 5.70
CA VAL A 130 18.43 -21.36 5.94
C VAL A 130 18.87 -21.29 7.41
N THR A 131 17.96 -20.94 8.30
CA THR A 131 18.23 -20.81 9.74
C THR A 131 18.76 -22.14 10.29
N ASN A 132 19.87 -22.07 11.03
CA ASN A 132 20.48 -23.23 11.69
C ASN A 132 20.61 -23.06 13.21
N LEU A 133 20.09 -21.95 13.75
CA LEU A 133 19.87 -21.78 15.19
C LEU A 133 18.74 -22.71 15.66
N ARG A 134 18.82 -23.17 16.92
CA ARG A 134 17.81 -24.08 17.52
C ARG A 134 17.57 -23.74 18.98
N GLY A 135 16.38 -24.05 19.47
CA GLY A 135 16.01 -23.89 20.88
C GLY A 135 16.24 -22.45 21.38
N PRO A 136 16.84 -22.25 22.58
CA PRO A 136 17.01 -20.92 23.17
C PRO A 136 17.79 -19.92 22.30
N GLN A 137 18.69 -20.40 21.44
CA GLN A 137 19.46 -19.53 20.54
C GLN A 137 18.59 -18.94 19.43
N LEU A 138 17.66 -19.75 18.91
CA LEU A 138 16.69 -19.31 17.90
C LEU A 138 15.72 -18.29 18.51
N ASP A 139 15.16 -18.63 19.66
CA ASP A 139 14.18 -17.80 20.37
C ASP A 139 14.78 -16.43 20.74
N ALA A 140 16.02 -16.40 21.26
CA ALA A 140 16.71 -15.16 21.60
C ALA A 140 17.01 -14.30 20.37
N ALA A 141 17.55 -14.88 19.28
CA ALA A 141 17.86 -14.14 18.06
C ALA A 141 16.58 -13.54 17.43
N ASN A 142 15.50 -14.30 17.40
CA ASN A 142 14.21 -13.81 16.91
C ASN A 142 13.70 -12.65 17.78
N ALA A 143 13.61 -12.86 19.10
CA ALA A 143 13.09 -11.86 20.02
C ALA A 143 13.86 -10.53 20.00
N TYR A 144 15.19 -10.55 19.92
CA TYR A 144 15.97 -9.31 19.79
C TYR A 144 15.64 -8.50 18.53
N LEU A 145 15.47 -9.17 17.40
CA LEU A 145 15.18 -8.53 16.12
C LEU A 145 13.69 -8.17 15.98
N GLU A 146 12.80 -8.89 16.66
CA GLU A 146 11.36 -8.64 16.70
C GLU A 146 11.02 -7.43 17.59
N PHE A 147 11.52 -7.40 18.83
CA PHE A 147 11.29 -6.28 19.74
C PHE A 147 12.06 -5.01 19.34
N GLY A 148 13.21 -5.17 18.68
CA GLY A 148 14.04 -4.06 18.19
C GLY A 148 14.44 -3.08 19.29
N GLY A 149 14.91 -1.89 18.89
CA GLY A 149 15.41 -0.86 19.79
C GLY A 149 16.93 -0.98 20.04
N ALA A 150 17.55 0.14 20.45
CA ALA A 150 19.00 0.21 20.62
C ALA A 150 19.50 -0.81 21.66
N GLU A 151 18.78 -0.96 22.77
CA GLU A 151 19.16 -1.91 23.82
C GLU A 151 19.13 -3.38 23.34
N ASN A 152 18.08 -3.80 22.63
CA ASN A 152 18.01 -5.16 22.09
C ASN A 152 19.06 -5.41 21.00
N TYR A 153 19.37 -4.43 20.16
CA TYR A 153 20.45 -4.57 19.19
C TYR A 153 21.83 -4.67 19.85
N ALA A 154 22.09 -3.88 20.90
CA ALA A 154 23.31 -4.00 21.69
C ALA A 154 23.44 -5.40 22.32
N ARG A 155 22.35 -5.90 22.90
CA ARG A 155 22.25 -7.22 23.51
C ARG A 155 22.37 -8.34 22.46
N LEU A 156 21.80 -8.18 21.25
CA LEU A 156 21.95 -9.10 20.11
C LEU A 156 23.41 -9.23 19.68
N LEU A 157 24.14 -8.11 19.57
CA LEU A 157 25.55 -8.13 19.19
C LEU A 157 26.41 -8.82 20.26
N ASN A 158 26.11 -8.59 21.54
CA ASN A 158 26.78 -9.31 22.63
C ASN A 158 26.42 -10.81 22.63
N PHE A 159 25.15 -11.15 22.45
CA PHE A 159 24.67 -12.54 22.28
C PHE A 159 25.38 -13.24 21.10
N SER A 160 25.53 -12.55 19.97
CA SER A 160 26.24 -13.06 18.79
C SER A 160 27.71 -13.38 19.11
N ARG A 161 28.37 -12.54 19.91
CA ARG A 161 29.75 -12.77 20.34
C ARG A 161 29.89 -13.93 21.32
N VAL A 162 29.04 -13.98 22.33
CA VAL A 162 29.20 -14.92 23.46
C VAL A 162 28.58 -16.28 23.15
N GLU A 163 27.33 -16.33 22.71
CA GLU A 163 26.57 -17.59 22.52
C GLU A 163 26.77 -18.19 21.13
N LEU A 164 26.86 -17.35 20.09
CA LEU A 164 26.95 -17.85 18.71
C LEU A 164 28.40 -18.08 18.25
N ASP A 165 29.31 -17.12 18.52
CA ASP A 165 30.74 -17.19 18.19
C ASP A 165 31.59 -17.80 19.33
N GLY A 166 31.05 -17.93 20.55
CA GLY A 166 31.73 -18.60 21.67
C GLY A 166 32.84 -17.79 22.34
N LYS A 167 32.90 -16.47 22.11
CA LYS A 167 33.96 -15.57 22.61
C LYS A 167 33.52 -14.85 23.89
N SER A 168 33.70 -15.50 25.03
CA SER A 168 33.28 -14.98 26.34
C SER A 168 34.35 -14.20 27.11
N PHE A 169 35.60 -14.14 26.64
CA PHE A 169 36.68 -13.49 27.40
C PHE A 169 36.49 -11.96 27.42
N ARG A 170 36.32 -11.39 28.63
CA ARG A 170 36.00 -9.97 28.86
C ARG A 170 34.75 -9.48 28.13
N ALA A 171 33.83 -10.37 27.79
CA ALA A 171 32.50 -10.00 27.32
C ALA A 171 31.55 -9.82 28.51
N ASP A 172 30.58 -8.92 28.37
CA ASP A 172 29.51 -8.78 29.36
C ASP A 172 28.61 -10.02 29.34
N PRO A 173 27.98 -10.39 30.47
CA PRO A 173 27.00 -11.46 30.50
C PRO A 173 25.89 -11.21 29.47
N VAL A 174 25.48 -12.26 28.77
CA VAL A 174 24.32 -12.18 27.87
C VAL A 174 23.07 -11.98 28.70
N GLN A 175 22.39 -10.87 28.42
CA GLN A 175 21.12 -10.53 29.03
C GLN A 175 19.98 -11.14 28.21
N PRO A 176 18.76 -11.28 28.73
CA PRO A 176 17.60 -11.63 27.90
C PRO A 176 17.17 -10.44 27.01
N PRO A 177 16.37 -10.66 25.96
CA PRO A 177 15.69 -9.58 25.23
C PRO A 177 14.79 -8.74 26.16
N VAL A 178 14.68 -7.45 25.88
CA VAL A 178 13.68 -6.57 26.49
C VAL A 178 12.41 -6.66 25.66
N GLU A 179 11.37 -7.23 26.25
CA GLU A 179 10.04 -7.26 25.64
C GLU A 179 9.51 -5.83 25.47
N ARG A 180 9.02 -5.51 24.27
CA ARG A 180 8.37 -4.24 23.96
C ARG A 180 7.00 -4.51 23.36
N SER A 181 5.97 -3.87 23.91
CA SER A 181 4.64 -3.90 23.30
C SER A 181 4.69 -3.21 21.93
N MET A 182 3.99 -3.80 20.96
CA MET A 182 3.82 -3.22 19.62
C MET A 182 2.75 -2.12 19.58
N ASP A 183 1.99 -1.96 20.67
CA ASP A 183 0.97 -0.93 20.85
C ASP A 183 1.34 -0.04 22.04
N VAL A 184 2.00 1.08 21.75
CA VAL A 184 2.51 2.03 22.75
C VAL A 184 2.41 3.48 22.27
N LEU A 185 2.35 4.39 23.23
CA LEU A 185 2.79 5.76 23.05
C LEU A 185 4.29 5.85 23.40
N PHE A 186 4.98 6.80 22.79
CA PHE A 186 6.40 7.02 23.03
C PHE A 186 6.76 8.50 22.93
N HIS A 187 7.96 8.86 23.38
CA HIS A 187 8.50 10.21 23.26
C HIS A 187 9.97 10.14 22.82
N LEU A 188 10.72 11.23 22.90
CA LEU A 188 12.12 11.36 22.47
C LEU A 188 13.11 10.41 23.19
N ASP A 189 12.76 9.86 24.35
CA ASP A 189 13.57 8.83 25.02
C ASP A 189 13.36 7.48 24.31
N ASP A 190 14.46 6.80 23.97
CA ASP A 190 14.42 5.56 23.18
C ASP A 190 13.94 4.34 23.95
N ASP A 191 14.06 4.37 25.28
CA ASP A 191 13.74 3.24 26.14
C ASP A 191 12.39 3.42 26.85
N LEU A 192 11.81 4.61 26.77
CA LEU A 192 10.56 4.92 27.44
C LEU A 192 9.35 4.78 26.51
N THR A 193 8.46 3.84 26.87
CA THR A 193 7.20 3.58 26.18
C THR A 193 6.05 3.49 27.18
N PHE A 194 4.83 3.74 26.70
CA PHE A 194 3.63 3.79 27.53
C PHE A 194 2.50 2.99 26.89
N GLU A 195 1.97 1.99 27.60
CA GLU A 195 0.85 1.17 27.11
C GLU A 195 -0.53 1.82 27.29
N SER A 196 -0.60 2.99 27.93
CA SER A 196 -1.84 3.74 28.17
C SER A 196 -1.63 5.24 28.01
N VAL A 197 -2.69 5.93 27.60
CA VAL A 197 -2.69 7.40 27.44
C VAL A 197 -2.49 8.09 28.78
N ASP A 198 -3.08 7.59 29.87
CA ASP A 198 -2.92 8.14 31.22
C ASP A 198 -1.44 8.14 31.69
N ALA A 199 -0.70 7.06 31.40
CA ALA A 199 0.71 6.97 31.75
C ALA A 199 1.56 7.95 30.93
N PHE A 200 1.24 8.11 29.63
CA PHE A 200 1.87 9.10 28.78
C PHE A 200 1.57 10.52 29.26
N ASP A 201 0.32 10.85 29.57
CA ASP A 201 -0.10 12.16 30.08
C ASP A 201 0.61 12.52 31.39
N ALA A 202 0.76 11.55 32.30
CA ALA A 202 1.49 11.75 33.55
C ALA A 202 2.97 12.07 33.32
N TYR A 203 3.61 11.37 32.38
CA TYR A 203 4.98 11.67 31.95
C TYR A 203 5.06 13.05 31.28
N TYR A 204 4.15 13.33 30.34
CA TYR A 204 4.14 14.56 29.55
C TYR A 204 3.97 15.81 30.44
N ALA A 205 3.12 15.69 31.46
CA ALA A 205 2.96 16.71 32.49
C ALA A 205 4.19 16.84 33.40
N ALA A 206 4.82 15.73 33.79
CA ALA A 206 6.04 15.75 34.63
C ALA A 206 7.24 16.39 33.93
N GLN A 207 7.33 16.27 32.59
CA GLN A 207 8.33 16.96 31.77
C GLN A 207 8.01 18.44 31.52
N GLY A 208 6.84 18.93 31.96
CA GLY A 208 6.40 20.31 31.70
C GLY A 208 6.02 20.58 30.24
N LEU A 209 5.75 19.53 29.45
CA LEU A 209 5.39 19.64 28.04
C LEU A 209 3.88 19.85 27.82
N ALA A 210 3.05 19.38 28.77
CA ALA A 210 1.60 19.49 28.70
C ALA A 210 1.12 20.96 28.71
N LYS A 211 0.37 21.35 27.68
CA LYS A 211 -0.17 22.69 27.48
C LYS A 211 -1.69 22.66 27.61
N ALA A 212 -2.20 23.21 28.71
CA ALA A 212 -3.64 23.21 28.98
C ALA A 212 -4.42 23.94 27.89
N GLY A 213 -5.42 23.26 27.30
CA GLY A 213 -6.29 23.81 26.26
C GLY A 213 -5.64 23.94 24.87
N ALA A 214 -4.37 23.55 24.71
CA ALA A 214 -3.73 23.51 23.40
C ALA A 214 -4.23 22.30 22.58
N PRO A 215 -4.25 22.42 21.24
CA PRO A 215 -4.64 21.32 20.35
C PRO A 215 -3.88 20.03 20.64
N LYS A 216 -4.60 18.91 20.56
CA LYS A 216 -4.03 17.56 20.65
C LYS A 216 -3.80 16.96 19.27
N ILE A 217 -2.57 16.55 18.99
CA ILE A 217 -2.17 15.93 17.72
C ILE A 217 -1.80 14.47 17.98
N ALA A 218 -2.54 13.55 17.37
CA ALA A 218 -2.14 12.14 17.35
C ALA A 218 -1.21 11.91 16.16
N LEU A 219 0.05 11.59 16.41
CA LEU A 219 1.05 11.26 15.40
C LEU A 219 1.18 9.73 15.33
N LEU A 220 0.50 9.12 14.35
CA LEU A 220 0.55 7.67 14.14
C LEU A 220 1.74 7.32 13.24
N THR A 221 2.66 6.55 13.77
CA THR A 221 3.83 6.04 13.03
C THR A 221 3.60 4.63 12.50
N SER A 222 4.27 4.27 11.41
CA SER A 222 4.20 2.92 10.84
C SER A 222 5.57 2.41 10.41
N VAL A 223 5.92 2.52 9.12
CA VAL A 223 7.18 2.07 8.54
C VAL A 223 7.83 3.24 7.79
N PRO A 224 9.11 3.57 8.06
CA PRO A 224 9.95 3.05 9.15
C PRO A 224 9.35 3.34 10.55
N GLY A 225 9.48 2.38 11.47
CA GLY A 225 8.94 2.49 12.82
C GLY A 225 9.98 3.05 13.79
N PRO A 226 9.56 3.54 14.98
CA PRO A 226 10.46 4.20 15.93
C PRO A 226 11.46 3.26 16.62
N PHE A 227 11.24 1.94 16.56
CA PHE A 227 12.07 0.95 17.28
C PHE A 227 12.94 0.10 16.36
N ASN A 228 12.48 -0.21 15.15
CA ASN A 228 13.21 -1.08 14.22
C ASN A 228 14.24 -0.31 13.36
N ALA A 229 13.92 0.93 12.99
CA ALA A 229 14.74 1.80 12.14
C ALA A 229 15.38 2.94 12.95
N ASN A 230 16.29 3.70 12.34
CA ASN A 230 16.66 5.00 12.88
C ASN A 230 15.41 5.90 13.02
N ARG A 231 15.36 6.73 14.07
CA ARG A 231 14.17 7.50 14.45
C ARG A 231 14.33 9.02 14.27
N ASP A 232 15.43 9.46 13.66
CA ASP A 232 15.79 10.87 13.51
C ASP A 232 14.65 11.70 12.89
N HIS A 233 14.04 11.21 11.80
CA HIS A 233 12.87 11.84 11.18
C HIS A 233 11.61 11.88 12.07
N VAL A 234 11.36 10.86 12.90
CA VAL A 234 10.23 10.84 13.84
C VAL A 234 10.45 11.86 14.95
N ASP A 235 11.67 11.89 15.50
CA ASP A 235 12.04 12.83 16.56
C ASP A 235 12.01 14.28 16.07
N ALA A 236 12.50 14.53 14.85
CA ALA A 236 12.36 15.82 14.19
C ALA A 236 10.88 16.23 14.07
N PHE A 237 10.00 15.30 13.71
CA PHE A 237 8.57 15.55 13.62
C PHE A 237 7.93 15.88 14.97
N ILE A 238 8.23 15.10 16.02
CA ILE A 238 7.76 15.37 17.39
C ILE A 238 8.21 16.76 17.82
N ASN A 239 9.50 17.08 17.67
CA ASN A 239 10.05 18.38 18.04
C ASN A 239 9.40 19.54 17.27
N ALA A 240 9.18 19.39 15.96
CA ALA A 240 8.56 20.42 15.13
C ALA A 240 7.12 20.72 15.60
N LEU A 241 6.31 19.68 15.84
CA LEU A 241 4.93 19.83 16.33
C LEU A 241 4.88 20.41 17.76
N GLU A 242 5.74 19.96 18.66
CA GLU A 242 5.79 20.47 20.04
C GLU A 242 6.26 21.93 20.12
N GLY A 243 7.17 22.30 19.20
CA GLY A 243 7.66 23.68 19.00
C GLY A 243 6.54 24.66 18.66
N ARG A 244 5.44 24.20 18.04
CA ARG A 244 4.22 24.97 17.76
C ARG A 244 3.26 25.07 18.96
N ALA A 245 3.71 24.68 20.14
CA ALA A 245 2.91 24.72 21.37
C ALA A 245 1.68 23.78 21.38
N TRP A 246 1.71 22.67 20.63
CA TRP A 246 0.66 21.63 20.69
C TRP A 246 1.00 20.52 21.69
N ASN A 247 -0.02 19.73 22.04
CA ASN A 247 0.13 18.48 22.80
C ASN A 247 0.24 17.33 21.80
N VAL A 248 1.41 16.71 21.71
CA VAL A 248 1.69 15.68 20.70
C VAL A 248 1.65 14.31 21.36
N TYR A 249 0.92 13.39 20.74
CA TYR A 249 0.79 12.00 21.16
C TYR A 249 1.38 11.09 20.06
N PRO A 250 2.68 10.78 20.11
CA PRO A 250 3.30 9.83 19.19
C PRO A 250 2.85 8.42 19.53
N VAL A 251 2.27 7.72 18.56
CA VAL A 251 1.70 6.38 18.71
C VAL A 251 2.38 5.43 17.73
N ALA A 252 2.91 4.34 18.27
CA ALA A 252 3.34 3.18 17.51
C ALA A 252 2.40 2.03 17.89
N ALA A 253 1.46 1.72 17.01
CA ALA A 253 0.41 0.73 17.28
C ALA A 253 0.00 0.01 16.00
N VAL A 254 -0.40 -1.25 16.15
CA VAL A 254 -0.93 -2.11 15.08
C VAL A 254 -2.41 -2.39 15.34
N GLU A 255 -2.76 -2.84 16.55
CA GLU A 255 -4.12 -3.25 16.89
C GLU A 255 -4.89 -2.14 17.62
N LYS A 256 -4.22 -1.40 18.51
CA LYS A 256 -4.88 -0.44 19.42
C LYS A 256 -4.97 1.00 18.90
N ARG A 257 -4.68 1.24 17.61
CA ARG A 257 -4.71 2.61 17.03
C ARG A 257 -6.04 3.32 17.30
N LEU A 258 -7.17 2.68 17.04
CA LEU A 258 -8.50 3.28 17.28
C LEU A 258 -8.73 3.54 18.78
N ASP A 259 -8.34 2.61 19.64
CA ASP A 259 -8.54 2.74 21.08
C ASP A 259 -7.70 3.89 21.66
N PHE A 260 -6.46 4.08 21.18
CA PHE A 260 -5.65 5.23 21.52
C PHE A 260 -6.25 6.54 20.99
N LEU A 261 -6.70 6.58 19.74
CA LEU A 261 -7.37 7.76 19.17
C LEU A 261 -8.60 8.16 20.00
N GLN A 262 -9.42 7.18 20.41
CA GLN A 262 -10.60 7.41 21.24
C GLN A 262 -10.25 7.97 22.62
N GLN A 263 -9.19 7.47 23.25
CA GLN A 263 -8.72 7.92 24.56
C GLN A 263 -8.06 9.31 24.50
N ILE A 264 -7.21 9.56 23.51
CA ILE A 264 -6.54 10.84 23.30
C ILE A 264 -7.59 11.93 22.99
N ALA A 265 -8.57 11.58 22.15
CA ALA A 265 -9.53 12.49 21.53
C ALA A 265 -8.83 13.67 20.83
N PRO A 266 -8.03 13.41 19.77
CA PRO A 266 -7.23 14.44 19.12
C PRO A 266 -8.08 15.44 18.32
N ASP A 267 -7.55 16.65 18.17
CA ASP A 267 -8.14 17.69 17.31
C ASP A 267 -7.80 17.48 15.83
N LEU A 268 -6.68 16.80 15.55
CA LEU A 268 -6.17 16.42 14.23
C LEU A 268 -5.32 15.15 14.34
N VAL A 269 -5.43 14.27 13.34
CA VAL A 269 -4.61 13.05 13.23
C VAL A 269 -3.59 13.23 12.09
N VAL A 270 -2.33 12.96 12.39
CA VAL A 270 -1.26 12.83 11.40
C VAL A 270 -0.89 11.36 11.32
N VAL A 271 -1.05 10.76 10.14
CA VAL A 271 -0.69 9.35 9.91
C VAL A 271 0.50 9.31 8.97
N MET A 272 1.62 8.75 9.41
CA MET A 272 2.68 8.33 8.49
C MET A 272 2.30 6.96 7.96
N PRO A 273 1.79 6.85 6.72
CA PRO A 273 1.06 5.68 6.30
C PRO A 273 1.95 4.57 5.75
N HIS A 274 1.54 3.32 6.02
CA HIS A 274 2.05 2.12 5.38
C HIS A 274 0.94 1.05 5.39
N GLY A 275 -0.21 1.41 4.82
CA GLY A 275 -1.46 0.65 4.89
C GLY A 275 -2.67 1.51 5.26
N ARG A 276 -3.76 0.83 5.62
CA ARG A 276 -4.99 1.46 6.15
C ARG A 276 -4.75 2.06 7.55
N LEU A 277 -5.62 2.98 7.98
CA LEU A 277 -5.59 3.66 9.27
C LEU A 277 -5.51 2.66 10.44
N THR A 278 -6.44 1.70 10.51
CA THR A 278 -6.44 0.62 11.51
C THR A 278 -6.66 -0.73 10.83
N LEU A 279 -5.83 -1.70 11.18
CA LEU A 279 -5.94 -3.03 10.59
C LEU A 279 -7.24 -3.71 11.03
N GLY A 280 -8.07 -4.13 10.08
CA GLY A 280 -9.33 -4.85 10.35
C GLY A 280 -10.44 -4.03 11.01
N ARG A 281 -10.20 -2.76 11.37
CA ARG A 281 -11.17 -1.82 11.97
C ARG A 281 -11.20 -0.47 11.25
N ALA A 282 -10.69 -0.38 10.03
CA ALA A 282 -10.52 0.89 9.32
C ALA A 282 -11.83 1.65 9.16
N ASP A 283 -12.91 0.96 8.74
CA ASP A 283 -14.22 1.59 8.54
C ASP A 283 -14.83 2.11 9.85
N GLU A 284 -14.60 1.42 10.97
CA GLU A 284 -14.99 1.88 12.31
C GLU A 284 -14.22 3.15 12.70
N ALA A 285 -12.92 3.19 12.41
CA ALA A 285 -12.08 4.36 12.67
C ALA A 285 -12.47 5.56 11.79
N ILE A 286 -12.76 5.35 10.50
CA ILE A 286 -13.26 6.39 9.60
C ILE A 286 -14.60 6.94 10.11
N ALA A 287 -15.53 6.05 10.49
CA ALA A 287 -16.82 6.45 11.02
C ALA A 287 -16.66 7.30 12.29
N TRP A 288 -15.76 6.90 13.18
CA TRP A 288 -15.45 7.63 14.40
C TRP A 288 -14.82 9.01 14.11
N LEU A 289 -13.83 9.10 13.21
CA LEU A 289 -13.23 10.39 12.81
C LEU A 289 -14.26 11.33 12.21
N ARG A 290 -15.19 10.80 11.38
CA ARG A 290 -16.29 11.57 10.80
C ARG A 290 -17.26 12.08 11.85
N GLU A 291 -17.65 11.23 12.81
CA GLU A 291 -18.55 11.62 13.91
C GLU A 291 -17.93 12.72 14.78
N ARG A 292 -16.62 12.66 14.99
CA ARG A 292 -15.87 13.63 15.82
C ARG A 292 -15.36 14.86 15.06
N ASP A 293 -15.57 14.93 13.74
CA ASP A 293 -15.06 15.99 12.87
C ASP A 293 -13.54 16.21 13.04
N VAL A 294 -12.78 15.11 12.95
CA VAL A 294 -11.32 15.12 13.11
C VAL A 294 -10.64 14.99 11.74
N PRO A 295 -9.92 16.02 11.27
CA PRO A 295 -9.16 15.94 10.03
C PRO A 295 -8.00 14.93 10.15
N MET A 296 -7.70 14.25 9.04
CA MET A 296 -6.62 13.28 8.94
C MET A 296 -5.67 13.65 7.79
N LEU A 297 -4.43 14.01 8.14
CA LEU A 297 -3.37 14.31 7.19
C LEU A 297 -2.41 13.12 7.09
N THR A 298 -1.96 12.81 5.87
CA THR A 298 -1.17 11.60 5.61
C THR A 298 0.16 11.93 4.94
N PRO A 299 1.10 12.62 5.63
CA PRO A 299 2.40 12.93 5.06
C PRO A 299 3.18 11.64 4.78
N VAL A 300 4.05 11.68 3.76
CA VAL A 300 4.76 10.50 3.27
C VAL A 300 6.26 10.58 3.52
N SER A 301 6.86 9.42 3.75
CA SER A 301 8.32 9.21 3.75
C SER A 301 8.74 8.55 2.45
N VAL A 302 9.78 9.09 1.81
CA VAL A 302 10.32 8.53 0.57
C VAL A 302 11.44 7.55 0.88
N PHE A 303 11.31 6.31 0.38
CA PHE A 303 12.26 5.21 0.57
C PHE A 303 13.39 5.25 -0.48
N GLN A 304 13.93 6.44 -0.72
CA GLN A 304 15.03 6.69 -1.64
C GLN A 304 15.92 7.77 -1.05
N ASN A 305 17.19 7.80 -1.46
CA ASN A 305 18.09 8.89 -1.14
C ASN A 305 17.49 10.22 -1.62
N HIS A 306 17.64 11.28 -0.83
CA HIS A 306 17.03 12.58 -1.07
C HIS A 306 17.36 13.13 -2.46
N ASP A 307 18.62 13.05 -2.89
CA ASP A 307 19.06 13.66 -4.16
C ASP A 307 18.50 12.88 -5.36
N ASP A 308 18.47 11.55 -5.27
CA ASP A 308 17.84 10.69 -6.25
C ASP A 308 16.34 11.00 -6.34
N TRP A 309 15.65 11.07 -5.20
CA TRP A 309 14.24 11.43 -5.13
C TRP A 309 13.98 12.80 -5.76
N VAL A 310 14.77 13.83 -5.44
CA VAL A 310 14.61 15.17 -6.01
C VAL A 310 14.76 15.17 -7.52
N SER A 311 15.68 14.38 -8.07
CA SER A 311 15.91 14.30 -9.52
C SER A 311 14.87 13.47 -10.29
N ASP A 312 14.23 12.48 -9.64
CA ASP A 312 13.27 11.58 -10.28
C ASP A 312 11.86 12.19 -10.45
N GLN A 313 11.28 12.13 -11.65
CA GLN A 313 9.91 12.60 -11.91
C GLN A 313 8.82 11.60 -11.45
N GLN A 314 9.16 10.35 -11.18
CA GLN A 314 8.18 9.35 -10.78
C GLN A 314 7.78 9.51 -9.30
N GLY A 315 8.75 9.72 -8.41
CA GLY A 315 8.54 9.97 -6.98
C GLY A 315 8.24 8.69 -6.20
N MET A 316 7.08 8.05 -6.44
CA MET A 316 6.69 6.81 -5.76
C MET A 316 5.91 5.87 -6.68
N ALA A 317 6.20 4.56 -6.61
CA ALA A 317 5.61 3.56 -7.48
C ALA A 317 5.31 2.22 -6.76
N GLY A 318 4.55 1.36 -7.44
CA GLY A 318 4.32 -0.04 -7.04
C GLY A 318 3.69 -0.19 -5.65
N ALA A 319 4.25 -1.12 -4.86
CA ALA A 319 3.76 -1.42 -3.53
C ALA A 319 3.85 -0.22 -2.57
N MET A 320 4.89 0.61 -2.68
CA MET A 320 5.04 1.80 -1.83
C MET A 320 3.96 2.84 -2.12
N LEU A 321 3.65 3.10 -3.40
CA LEU A 321 2.54 3.98 -3.77
C LEU A 321 1.21 3.48 -3.18
N THR A 322 1.01 2.16 -3.23
CA THR A 322 -0.21 1.54 -2.70
C THR A 322 -0.32 1.73 -1.18
N MET A 323 0.75 1.42 -0.44
CA MET A 323 0.75 1.45 1.02
C MET A 323 0.78 2.87 1.58
N SER A 324 1.50 3.80 0.95
CA SER A 324 1.72 5.15 1.48
C SER A 324 0.72 6.19 0.95
N VAL A 325 0.02 5.92 -0.15
CA VAL A 325 -0.91 6.90 -0.76
C VAL A 325 -2.28 6.29 -1.03
N VAL A 326 -2.36 5.18 -1.76
CA VAL A 326 -3.66 4.63 -2.21
C VAL A 326 -4.52 4.15 -1.04
N LEU A 327 -3.97 3.34 -0.14
CA LEU A 327 -4.75 2.81 1.00
C LEU A 327 -5.22 3.93 1.96
N PRO A 328 -4.39 4.91 2.34
CA PRO A 328 -4.85 6.07 3.12
C PRO A 328 -5.88 6.95 2.39
N GLU A 329 -5.81 7.08 1.06
CA GLU A 329 -6.82 7.80 0.29
C GLU A 329 -8.22 7.17 0.44
N LEU A 330 -8.31 5.84 0.58
CA LEU A 330 -9.56 5.13 0.86
C LEU A 330 -10.09 5.42 2.27
N ASP A 331 -9.20 5.73 3.23
CA ASP A 331 -9.56 6.14 4.59
C ASP A 331 -9.95 7.63 4.70
N GLY A 332 -9.91 8.37 3.58
CA GLY A 332 -10.16 9.81 3.56
C GLY A 332 -8.94 10.66 3.89
N GLY A 333 -7.73 10.07 3.85
CA GLY A 333 -6.47 10.78 4.03
C GLY A 333 -6.24 11.83 2.93
N VAL A 334 -5.71 12.98 3.33
CA VAL A 334 -5.36 14.09 2.44
C VAL A 334 -3.93 14.56 2.69
N ALA A 335 -3.42 15.38 1.78
CA ALA A 335 -2.05 15.90 1.82
C ALA A 335 -0.97 14.80 1.94
N PRO A 336 -0.76 13.98 0.89
CA PRO A 336 0.40 13.10 0.76
C PRO A 336 1.71 13.91 0.56
N TYR A 337 2.00 14.78 1.53
CA TYR A 337 3.10 15.74 1.53
C TYR A 337 4.39 15.05 1.98
N THR A 338 5.46 15.15 1.21
CA THR A 338 6.73 14.53 1.58
C THR A 338 7.39 15.29 2.72
N VAL A 339 7.60 14.64 3.87
CA VAL A 339 8.25 15.24 5.05
C VAL A 339 9.59 14.60 5.41
N ALA A 340 9.87 13.41 4.89
CA ALA A 340 11.11 12.67 5.16
C ALA A 340 11.59 11.91 3.92
N ALA A 341 12.91 11.74 3.82
CA ALA A 341 13.59 10.98 2.77
C ALA A 341 14.78 10.23 3.38
N GLN A 342 15.51 9.44 2.57
CA GLN A 342 16.75 8.84 3.02
C GLN A 342 17.94 9.76 2.77
N PHE A 343 18.91 9.73 3.67
CA PHE A 343 20.19 10.42 3.53
C PHE A 343 21.31 9.43 3.87
N THR A 344 22.43 9.54 3.17
CA THR A 344 23.64 8.76 3.49
C THR A 344 24.30 9.35 4.73
N ASP A 345 24.42 8.57 5.80
CA ASP A 345 25.12 9.00 7.01
C ASP A 345 26.66 8.88 6.90
N ALA A 346 27.37 9.30 7.94
CA ALA A 346 28.83 9.29 7.97
C ALA A 346 29.44 7.88 7.84
N ASP A 347 28.68 6.83 8.16
CA ASP A 347 29.08 5.44 8.08
C ASP A 347 28.68 4.78 6.75
N GLY A 348 28.02 5.54 5.86
CA GLY A 348 27.61 5.10 4.52
C GLY A 348 26.28 4.36 4.49
N TYR A 349 25.46 4.46 5.54
CA TYR A 349 24.12 3.86 5.56
C TYR A 349 23.06 4.87 5.12
N GLU A 350 22.08 4.40 4.35
CA GLU A 350 20.87 5.17 4.03
C GLU A 350 19.93 5.19 5.23
N ILE A 351 19.82 6.34 5.90
CA ILE A 351 18.97 6.57 7.07
C ILE A 351 17.80 7.49 6.74
N PHE A 352 16.67 7.35 7.43
CA PHE A 352 15.56 8.30 7.27
C PHE A 352 15.76 9.56 8.09
N ASP A 353 15.75 10.72 7.44
CA ASP A 353 15.77 12.02 8.11
C ASP A 353 14.64 12.91 7.59
N ALA A 354 14.24 13.88 8.40
CA ALA A 354 13.27 14.89 7.99
C ALA A 354 13.88 15.79 6.91
N VAL A 355 13.05 16.26 5.98
CA VAL A 355 13.43 17.33 5.04
C VAL A 355 13.05 18.66 5.70
N PRO A 356 13.97 19.42 6.32
CA PRO A 356 13.60 20.38 7.36
C PRO A 356 12.63 21.47 6.89
N ALA A 357 12.90 22.12 5.75
CA ALA A 357 12.02 23.15 5.21
C ALA A 357 10.62 22.63 4.87
N ARG A 358 10.53 21.37 4.41
CA ARG A 358 9.26 20.71 4.09
C ARG A 358 8.48 20.34 5.35
N LEU A 359 9.17 19.89 6.40
CA LEU A 359 8.54 19.59 7.68
C LEU A 359 7.91 20.86 8.31
N GLU A 360 8.58 22.01 8.21
CA GLU A 360 8.03 23.29 8.68
C GLU A 360 6.78 23.70 7.88
N THR A 361 6.81 23.63 6.55
CA THR A 361 5.64 23.91 5.71
C THR A 361 4.47 22.96 6.01
N PHE A 362 4.76 21.69 6.31
CA PHE A 362 3.74 20.75 6.74
C PHE A 362 3.16 21.12 8.11
N CYS A 363 3.98 21.61 9.05
CA CYS A 363 3.48 22.13 10.32
C CYS A 363 2.59 23.36 10.12
N ASP A 364 2.90 24.24 9.16
CA ASP A 364 2.01 25.36 8.79
C ASP A 364 0.66 24.86 8.26
N LEU A 365 0.67 23.77 7.49
CA LEU A 365 -0.55 23.12 7.02
C LEU A 365 -1.38 22.57 8.18
N VAL A 366 -0.75 21.86 9.13
CA VAL A 366 -1.40 21.39 10.36
C VAL A 366 -2.02 22.55 11.14
N GLU A 367 -1.26 23.63 11.33
CA GLU A 367 -1.70 24.83 12.04
C GLU A 367 -2.94 25.46 11.39
N ARG A 368 -2.95 25.56 10.06
CA ARG A 368 -4.07 26.15 9.32
C ARG A 368 -5.31 25.25 9.34
N TRP A 369 -5.16 23.93 9.27
CA TRP A 369 -6.29 23.01 9.46
C TRP A 369 -6.91 23.14 10.86
N LEU A 370 -6.08 23.23 11.91
CA LEU A 370 -6.56 23.46 13.28
C LEU A 370 -7.24 24.83 13.40
N ALA A 371 -6.64 25.88 12.83
CA ALA A 371 -7.19 27.22 12.84
C ALA A 371 -8.56 27.29 12.14
N LEU A 372 -8.78 26.54 11.06
CA LEU A 372 -10.08 26.49 10.37
C LEU A 372 -11.21 25.95 11.25
N LYS A 373 -10.92 25.08 12.23
CA LYS A 373 -11.92 24.57 13.18
C LYS A 373 -12.39 25.64 14.17
N THR A 374 -11.48 26.50 14.61
CA THR A 374 -11.76 27.46 15.69
C THR A 374 -12.03 28.89 15.19
N LYS A 375 -11.53 29.25 14.00
CA LYS A 375 -11.70 30.61 13.45
C LYS A 375 -13.17 30.86 13.13
N PRO A 376 -13.76 32.00 13.55
CA PRO A 376 -15.12 32.36 13.17
C PRO A 376 -15.27 32.49 11.65
N ASN A 377 -16.37 32.02 11.07
CA ASN A 377 -16.58 32.06 9.61
C ASN A 377 -16.47 33.47 9.01
N ARG A 378 -16.93 34.51 9.73
CA ARG A 378 -16.79 35.91 9.29
C ARG A 378 -15.34 36.37 9.06
N ASP A 379 -14.39 35.76 9.77
CA ASP A 379 -12.97 36.13 9.73
C ASP A 379 -12.17 35.21 8.79
N LYS A 380 -12.79 34.14 8.27
CA LYS A 380 -12.14 33.22 7.33
C LYS A 380 -12.01 33.86 5.96
N ARG A 381 -10.81 33.81 5.40
CA ARG A 381 -10.48 34.25 4.05
C ARG A 381 -10.36 33.05 3.11
N VAL A 382 -11.17 33.03 2.06
CA VAL A 382 -11.22 31.92 1.11
C VAL A 382 -10.94 32.42 -0.30
N ALA A 383 -9.94 31.84 -0.95
CA ALA A 383 -9.65 32.09 -2.36
C ALA A 383 -10.19 30.93 -3.19
N ILE A 384 -11.02 31.20 -4.19
CA ILE A 384 -11.68 30.20 -5.03
C ILE A 384 -11.22 30.37 -6.48
N TYR A 385 -10.45 29.42 -6.99
CA TYR A 385 -10.04 29.35 -8.37
C TYR A 385 -11.09 28.63 -9.22
N TYR A 386 -11.47 29.22 -10.34
CA TYR A 386 -12.32 28.60 -11.35
C TYR A 386 -11.62 28.57 -12.71
N TYR A 387 -11.99 27.60 -13.54
CA TYR A 387 -11.41 27.46 -14.86
C TYR A 387 -12.25 28.15 -15.95
N LYS A 388 -11.56 28.84 -16.86
CA LYS A 388 -12.15 29.60 -17.97
C LYS A 388 -11.12 29.78 -19.08
N GLY A 389 -11.54 29.64 -20.35
CA GLY A 389 -10.66 29.92 -21.50
C GLY A 389 -10.33 31.41 -21.67
N PRO A 390 -9.33 31.76 -22.50
CA PRO A 390 -8.93 33.15 -22.71
C PRO A 390 -10.04 34.02 -23.34
N GLY A 391 -10.11 35.31 -23.00
CA GLY A 391 -11.13 36.24 -23.48
C GLY A 391 -12.49 36.04 -22.80
N LYS A 392 -13.58 36.19 -23.56
CA LYS A 392 -14.97 36.11 -23.05
C LYS A 392 -15.56 34.69 -23.04
N ASN A 393 -14.72 33.65 -23.09
CA ASN A 393 -15.15 32.24 -23.04
C ASN A 393 -15.98 31.91 -21.79
N ALA A 394 -16.89 30.93 -21.88
CA ALA A 394 -17.61 30.45 -20.70
C ALA A 394 -16.64 29.84 -19.66
N MET A 395 -17.03 29.88 -18.39
CA MET A 395 -16.42 29.03 -17.37
C MET A 395 -16.70 27.56 -17.71
N ASN A 396 -15.75 26.68 -17.43
CA ASN A 396 -15.87 25.27 -17.77
C ASN A 396 -15.48 24.38 -16.59
N ALA A 397 -16.37 23.47 -16.24
CA ALA A 397 -16.14 22.34 -15.38
C ALA A 397 -17.00 21.21 -15.93
N GLY A 398 -16.40 20.04 -16.18
CA GLY A 398 -17.03 18.92 -16.88
C GLY A 398 -18.45 18.66 -16.37
N SER A 399 -19.42 18.80 -17.27
CA SER A 399 -20.83 18.54 -17.01
C SER A 399 -21.49 19.42 -15.92
N MET A 400 -20.98 20.62 -15.64
CA MET A 400 -21.53 21.57 -14.67
C MET A 400 -21.81 22.96 -15.28
N GLU A 401 -22.93 23.58 -14.89
CA GLU A 401 -23.18 25.01 -15.05
C GLU A 401 -22.37 25.81 -14.02
N VAL A 402 -21.14 26.20 -14.35
CA VAL A 402 -20.19 26.75 -13.37
C VAL A 402 -20.65 28.06 -12.76
N ALA A 403 -21.18 29.00 -13.56
CA ALA A 403 -21.59 30.32 -13.08
C ALA A 403 -22.69 30.26 -12.00
N PRO A 404 -23.86 29.63 -12.26
CA PRO A 404 -24.89 29.50 -11.22
C PRO A 404 -24.44 28.62 -10.05
N SER A 405 -23.63 27.58 -10.30
CA SER A 405 -23.08 26.73 -9.24
C SER A 405 -22.16 27.51 -8.29
N LEU A 406 -21.29 28.37 -8.83
CA LEU A 406 -20.39 29.20 -8.04
C LEU A 406 -21.17 30.30 -7.31
N LEU A 407 -22.18 30.91 -7.94
CA LEU A 407 -23.06 31.88 -7.27
C LEU A 407 -23.82 31.24 -6.10
N ASN A 408 -24.32 30.01 -6.29
CA ASN A 408 -24.96 29.23 -5.22
C ASN A 408 -23.99 28.92 -4.07
N LEU A 409 -22.74 28.57 -4.37
CA LEU A 409 -21.70 28.40 -3.34
C LEU A 409 -21.46 29.71 -2.57
N LEU A 410 -21.33 30.85 -3.25
CA LEU A 410 -21.12 32.15 -2.61
C LEU A 410 -22.31 32.55 -1.72
N ARG A 411 -23.54 32.26 -2.15
CA ARG A 411 -24.76 32.43 -1.32
C ARG A 411 -24.71 31.54 -0.10
N ALA A 412 -24.38 30.26 -0.26
CA ALA A 412 -24.26 29.31 0.85
C ALA A 412 -23.17 29.74 1.86
N LEU A 413 -22.04 30.27 1.40
CA LEU A 413 -20.99 30.82 2.27
C LEU A 413 -21.50 32.02 3.06
N ARG A 414 -22.19 32.98 2.40
CA ARG A 414 -22.81 34.12 3.07
C ARG A 414 -23.79 33.66 4.16
N ASP A 415 -24.67 32.71 3.82
CA ASP A 415 -25.71 32.21 4.70
C ASP A 415 -25.12 31.39 5.87
N ALA A 416 -23.95 30.76 5.66
CA ALA A 416 -23.13 30.12 6.70
C ALA A 416 -22.31 31.11 7.56
N GLY A 417 -22.45 32.42 7.34
CA GLY A 417 -21.84 33.48 8.15
C GLY A 417 -20.44 33.91 7.72
N TYR A 418 -20.00 33.56 6.51
CA TYR A 418 -18.78 34.13 5.91
C TYR A 418 -19.04 35.57 5.45
N THR A 419 -17.99 36.40 5.47
CA THR A 419 -18.09 37.79 4.99
C THR A 419 -18.05 37.82 3.47
N VAL A 420 -19.25 37.77 2.85
CA VAL A 420 -19.47 37.85 1.41
C VAL A 420 -20.32 39.09 1.11
N GLU A 421 -19.71 40.09 0.48
CA GLU A 421 -20.31 41.42 0.26
C GLU A 421 -20.50 41.70 -1.23
N GLY A 422 -21.53 42.45 -1.62
CA GLY A 422 -21.72 42.90 -3.01
C GLY A 422 -22.02 41.79 -4.02
N LEU A 423 -22.61 40.68 -3.55
CA LEU A 423 -22.99 39.56 -4.41
C LEU A 423 -24.19 39.92 -5.31
N PRO A 424 -24.13 39.68 -6.64
CA PRO A 424 -25.24 39.93 -7.55
C PRO A 424 -26.49 39.08 -7.27
N GLU A 425 -27.66 39.56 -7.71
CA GLU A 425 -28.93 38.85 -7.50
C GLU A 425 -29.22 37.81 -8.59
N THR A 426 -28.67 37.99 -9.78
CA THR A 426 -28.90 37.11 -10.93
C THR A 426 -27.61 36.51 -11.49
N ASP A 427 -27.75 35.37 -12.17
CA ASP A 427 -26.62 34.67 -12.82
C ASP A 427 -25.99 35.53 -13.92
N ASP A 428 -26.81 36.30 -14.66
CA ASP A 428 -26.35 37.20 -15.73
C ASP A 428 -25.51 38.36 -15.18
N GLU A 429 -25.94 39.01 -14.10
CA GLU A 429 -25.16 40.07 -13.45
C GLU A 429 -23.86 39.52 -12.85
N PHE A 430 -23.90 38.32 -12.27
CA PHE A 430 -22.70 37.64 -11.79
C PHE A 430 -21.74 37.33 -12.93
N TRP A 431 -22.26 36.85 -14.06
CA TRP A 431 -21.45 36.55 -15.23
C TRP A 431 -20.81 37.81 -15.82
N GLU A 432 -21.56 38.90 -15.94
CA GLU A 432 -21.04 40.18 -16.42
C GLU A 432 -19.93 40.72 -15.51
N LEU A 433 -20.11 40.61 -14.19
CA LEU A 433 -19.09 40.99 -13.21
C LEU A 433 -17.81 40.16 -13.37
N VAL A 434 -17.94 38.83 -13.52
CA VAL A 434 -16.80 37.93 -13.76
C VAL A 434 -16.09 38.24 -15.06
N GLN A 435 -16.82 38.55 -16.14
CA GLN A 435 -16.23 38.90 -17.43
C GLN A 435 -15.44 40.21 -17.39
N THR A 436 -15.89 41.16 -16.59
CA THR A 436 -15.25 42.48 -16.41
C THR A 436 -14.02 42.41 -15.51
N LYS A 437 -14.15 41.75 -14.35
CA LYS A 437 -13.12 41.75 -13.28
C LYS A 437 -12.22 40.51 -13.24
N GLY A 438 -12.66 39.41 -13.84
CA GLY A 438 -11.96 38.14 -13.89
C GLY A 438 -11.64 37.63 -15.32
N PRO A 439 -11.11 38.45 -16.24
CA PRO A 439 -10.74 37.96 -17.56
C PRO A 439 -9.46 37.11 -17.50
N VAL A 440 -9.41 36.06 -18.34
CA VAL A 440 -8.16 35.35 -18.67
C VAL A 440 -7.64 35.95 -19.97
N LEU A 441 -6.48 36.63 -19.94
CA LEU A 441 -5.93 37.31 -21.12
C LEU A 441 -4.63 36.64 -21.54
N GLY A 442 -4.31 36.56 -22.82
CA GLY A 442 -2.98 36.14 -23.29
C GLY A 442 -2.07 37.34 -23.56
N PRO A 443 -0.75 37.14 -23.77
CA PRO A 443 0.19 38.23 -24.08
C PRO A 443 -0.14 38.99 -25.37
N TYR A 444 -0.91 38.38 -26.27
CA TYR A 444 -1.39 38.98 -27.51
C TYR A 444 -2.53 39.99 -27.31
N ALA A 445 -3.20 40.00 -26.15
CA ALA A 445 -4.46 40.72 -25.93
C ALA A 445 -4.27 42.14 -25.34
N ARG A 446 -3.33 42.94 -25.87
CA ARG A 446 -2.94 44.25 -25.29
C ARG A 446 -4.10 45.21 -25.07
N GLY A 447 -5.01 45.36 -26.04
CA GLY A 447 -6.17 46.27 -25.89
C GLY A 447 -7.16 45.82 -24.82
N ALA A 448 -7.43 44.52 -24.73
CA ALA A 448 -8.29 43.98 -23.67
C ALA A 448 -7.64 44.08 -22.29
N PHE A 449 -6.30 44.03 -22.23
CA PHE A 449 -5.56 44.25 -20.99
C PHE A 449 -5.67 45.70 -20.51
N GLU A 450 -5.55 46.69 -21.40
CA GLU A 450 -5.75 48.11 -21.04
C GLU A 450 -7.16 48.37 -20.50
N GLU A 451 -8.18 47.78 -21.13
CA GLU A 451 -9.57 47.84 -20.66
C GLU A 451 -9.75 47.20 -19.29
N PHE A 452 -9.15 46.02 -19.08
CA PHE A 452 -9.16 45.32 -17.79
C PHE A 452 -8.47 46.14 -16.69
N VAL A 453 -7.33 46.77 -16.95
CA VAL A 453 -6.64 47.63 -15.97
C VAL A 453 -7.49 48.86 -15.62
N ALA A 454 -8.23 49.41 -16.60
CA ALA A 454 -9.06 50.59 -16.39
C ALA A 454 -10.38 50.30 -15.64
N SER A 455 -10.98 49.13 -15.84
CA SER A 455 -12.36 48.84 -15.40
C SER A 455 -12.54 47.57 -14.56
N GLY A 456 -11.58 46.64 -14.63
CA GLY A 456 -11.64 45.32 -14.00
C GLY A 456 -11.12 45.26 -12.57
N ASP A 457 -10.62 46.35 -12.01
CA ASP A 457 -10.19 46.44 -10.60
C ASP A 457 -9.19 45.32 -10.19
N PRO A 458 -8.08 45.14 -10.94
CA PRO A 458 -7.08 44.13 -10.61
C PRO A 458 -6.41 44.39 -9.27
N ALA A 459 -6.00 43.31 -8.59
CA ALA A 459 -4.98 43.45 -7.55
C ALA A 459 -3.63 43.76 -8.20
N LEU A 460 -3.03 44.89 -7.85
CA LEU A 460 -1.71 45.29 -8.33
C LEU A 460 -0.65 44.81 -7.36
N VAL A 461 0.21 43.89 -7.81
CA VAL A 461 1.34 43.38 -7.04
C VAL A 461 2.61 44.13 -7.49
N PRO A 462 3.22 44.98 -6.66
CA PRO A 462 4.46 45.66 -7.00
C PRO A 462 5.57 44.67 -7.38
N ALA A 463 6.36 44.99 -8.40
CA ALA A 463 7.43 44.11 -8.89
C ALA A 463 8.42 43.70 -7.79
N GLY A 464 8.76 44.63 -6.88
CA GLY A 464 9.65 44.35 -5.76
C GLY A 464 9.06 43.35 -4.75
N GLU A 465 7.77 43.49 -4.43
CA GLU A 465 7.07 42.54 -3.54
C GLU A 465 6.96 41.16 -4.19
N TYR A 466 6.57 41.12 -5.46
CA TYR A 466 6.50 39.86 -6.20
C TYR A 466 7.85 39.14 -6.28
N ALA A 467 8.93 39.87 -6.57
CA ALA A 467 10.28 39.30 -6.60
C ALA A 467 10.71 38.79 -5.21
N ALA A 468 10.33 39.48 -4.13
CA ALA A 468 10.58 39.02 -2.76
C ALA A 468 9.83 37.72 -2.46
N TRP A 469 8.54 37.63 -2.81
CA TRP A 469 7.76 36.40 -2.64
C TRP A 469 8.33 35.25 -3.47
N MET A 470 8.71 35.49 -4.73
CA MET A 470 9.38 34.46 -5.53
C MET A 470 10.66 33.97 -4.85
N ALA A 471 11.44 34.87 -4.24
CA ALA A 471 12.70 34.51 -3.59
C ALA A 471 12.51 33.72 -2.29
N GLU A 472 11.40 33.92 -1.60
CA GLU A 472 11.02 33.24 -0.36
C GLU A 472 10.33 31.89 -0.64
N ASP A 473 9.39 31.87 -1.58
CA ASP A 473 8.48 30.75 -1.80
C ASP A 473 8.93 29.76 -2.90
N LEU A 474 9.89 30.14 -3.75
CA LEU A 474 10.35 29.30 -4.87
C LEU A 474 11.84 28.96 -4.79
N GLU A 475 12.15 27.70 -5.07
CA GLU A 475 13.53 27.24 -5.22
C GLU A 475 14.27 28.02 -6.32
N PRO A 476 15.59 28.27 -6.19
CA PRO A 476 16.36 29.04 -7.16
C PRO A 476 16.17 28.58 -8.60
N GLY A 477 16.20 27.26 -8.86
CA GLY A 477 16.00 26.71 -10.20
C GLY A 477 14.61 26.98 -10.80
N MET A 478 13.57 27.10 -9.98
CA MET A 478 12.23 27.46 -10.44
C MET A 478 12.18 28.93 -10.86
N ARG A 479 12.78 29.81 -10.06
CA ARG A 479 12.89 31.25 -10.40
C ARG A 479 13.67 31.45 -11.68
N ASP A 480 14.81 30.78 -11.80
CA ASP A 480 15.67 30.84 -12.99
C ASP A 480 14.92 30.37 -14.23
N ALA A 481 14.13 29.29 -14.14
CA ALA A 481 13.31 28.79 -15.25
C ALA A 481 12.24 29.81 -15.70
N VAL A 482 11.61 30.53 -14.77
CA VAL A 482 10.66 31.60 -15.11
C VAL A 482 11.39 32.77 -15.78
N VAL A 483 12.55 33.16 -15.24
CA VAL A 483 13.33 34.29 -15.78
C VAL A 483 13.89 33.98 -17.17
N GLU A 484 14.40 32.77 -17.39
CA GLU A 484 14.90 32.33 -18.68
C GLU A 484 13.78 32.36 -19.75
N GLN A 485 12.58 31.95 -19.36
CA GLN A 485 11.47 31.81 -20.30
C GLN A 485 10.68 33.11 -20.53
N TYR A 486 10.52 33.95 -19.49
CA TYR A 486 9.61 35.11 -19.51
C TYR A 486 10.25 36.44 -19.14
N GLY A 487 11.57 36.46 -18.89
CA GLY A 487 12.32 37.63 -18.47
C GLY A 487 12.28 37.87 -16.95
N PRO A 488 12.99 38.88 -16.43
CA PRO A 488 12.99 39.18 -15.01
C PRO A 488 11.60 39.61 -14.51
N ALA A 489 11.27 39.24 -13.27
CA ALA A 489 10.06 39.70 -12.60
C ALA A 489 9.92 41.24 -12.69
N PRO A 490 8.74 41.77 -13.06
CA PRO A 490 7.46 41.09 -13.22
C PRO A 490 7.20 40.46 -14.61
N GLY A 491 8.15 40.56 -15.55
CA GLY A 491 7.93 40.25 -16.96
C GLY A 491 7.13 41.34 -17.69
N GLU A 492 6.76 41.09 -18.95
CA GLU A 492 6.04 42.06 -19.80
C GLU A 492 4.51 41.83 -19.84
N TYR A 493 4.07 40.59 -19.62
CA TYR A 493 2.67 40.19 -19.76
C TYR A 493 1.88 40.39 -18.46
N MET A 494 0.72 41.05 -18.55
CA MET A 494 -0.09 41.55 -17.41
C MET A 494 0.63 42.58 -16.52
N THR A 495 1.66 43.24 -17.05
CA THR A 495 2.42 44.27 -16.31
C THR A 495 1.86 45.66 -16.57
N VAL A 496 1.62 46.42 -15.50
CA VAL A 496 1.20 47.82 -15.52
C VAL A 496 2.39 48.70 -15.13
N GLY A 497 2.68 49.73 -15.93
CA GLY A 497 3.68 50.75 -15.60
C GLY A 497 3.06 51.99 -14.96
N ARG A 498 3.65 52.50 -13.88
CA ARG A 498 3.35 53.81 -13.28
C ARG A 498 4.65 54.56 -13.00
N GLY A 499 5.16 55.32 -13.98
CA GLY A 499 6.44 56.01 -13.83
C GLY A 499 7.63 55.03 -13.88
N GLU A 500 8.50 55.06 -12.87
CA GLU A 500 9.63 54.12 -12.73
C GLU A 500 9.23 52.78 -12.05
N GLU A 501 8.03 52.69 -11.48
CA GLU A 501 7.53 51.50 -10.79
C GLU A 501 6.63 50.65 -11.71
N THR A 502 6.79 49.33 -11.63
CA THR A 502 5.98 48.33 -12.35
C THR A 502 5.25 47.41 -11.37
N ALA A 503 4.07 46.94 -11.77
CA ALA A 503 3.26 46.01 -10.99
C ALA A 503 2.58 44.96 -11.88
N LEU A 504 2.38 43.75 -11.37
CA LEU A 504 1.56 42.72 -12.00
C LEU A 504 0.10 42.89 -11.64
N ALA A 505 -0.77 42.85 -12.65
CA ALA A 505 -2.21 42.84 -12.46
C ALA A 505 -2.72 41.39 -12.29
N VAL A 506 -3.20 41.07 -11.09
CA VAL A 506 -3.88 39.80 -10.78
C VAL A 506 -5.39 40.00 -10.90
N ALA A 507 -6.02 39.24 -11.80
CA ALA A 507 -7.46 39.25 -12.00
C ALA A 507 -8.18 38.54 -10.84
N ARG A 508 -9.20 39.20 -10.30
CA ARG A 508 -10.02 38.68 -9.19
C ARG A 508 -11.37 39.39 -9.11
N VAL A 509 -12.35 38.71 -8.55
CA VAL A 509 -13.57 39.33 -8.03
C VAL A 509 -13.61 39.07 -6.52
N GLN A 510 -13.56 40.13 -5.72
CA GLN A 510 -13.52 40.01 -4.26
C GLN A 510 -14.84 40.46 -3.63
N PHE A 511 -15.43 39.56 -2.86
CA PHE A 511 -16.65 39.74 -2.08
C PHE A 511 -16.27 39.68 -0.59
N GLY A 512 -15.75 40.78 -0.03
CA GLY A 512 -15.28 40.82 1.36
C GLY A 512 -14.07 39.91 1.61
N ASN A 513 -14.25 38.88 2.45
CA ASN A 513 -13.21 37.89 2.77
C ASN A 513 -13.24 36.68 1.82
N VAL A 514 -14.07 36.67 0.77
CA VAL A 514 -14.05 35.63 -0.26
C VAL A 514 -13.62 36.25 -1.59
N ALA A 515 -12.58 35.71 -2.22
CA ALA A 515 -12.12 36.13 -3.54
C ALA A 515 -12.26 34.98 -4.52
N ILE A 516 -12.88 35.23 -5.67
CA ILE A 516 -12.88 34.29 -6.79
C ILE A 516 -11.85 34.76 -7.84
N LEU A 517 -11.08 33.83 -8.38
CA LEU A 517 -10.01 34.11 -9.32
C LEU A 517 -10.15 33.20 -10.54
N PRO A 518 -10.10 33.73 -11.77
CA PRO A 518 -9.88 32.88 -12.93
C PRO A 518 -8.46 32.30 -12.83
N GLN A 519 -8.31 31.00 -13.06
CA GLN A 519 -6.97 30.43 -13.14
C GLN A 519 -6.24 30.97 -14.38
N PRO A 520 -5.07 31.61 -14.24
CA PRO A 520 -4.34 32.14 -15.39
C PRO A 520 -3.85 31.03 -16.33
N LEU A 521 -3.40 31.39 -17.53
CA LEU A 521 -2.80 30.42 -18.45
C LEU A 521 -1.51 29.83 -17.83
N PRO A 522 -1.37 28.49 -17.76
CA PRO A 522 -0.20 27.83 -17.17
C PRO A 522 1.05 27.91 -18.05
N GLY A 523 0.95 28.51 -19.24
CA GLY A 523 2.05 28.71 -20.17
C GLY A 523 1.67 29.64 -21.32
N VAL A 524 2.67 30.06 -22.10
CA VAL A 524 2.47 30.84 -23.33
C VAL A 524 2.78 29.95 -24.55
N GLY A 525 1.86 29.90 -25.52
CA GLY A 525 1.99 29.15 -26.77
C GLY A 525 0.67 29.03 -27.54
N ASP A 526 0.71 28.40 -28.72
CA ASP A 526 -0.42 28.34 -29.66
C ASP A 526 -1.47 27.26 -29.29
N ASP A 527 -1.06 26.20 -28.61
CA ASP A 527 -1.95 25.09 -28.19
C ASP A 527 -2.28 25.18 -26.70
N THR A 528 -3.36 25.88 -26.39
CA THR A 528 -3.85 26.08 -25.01
C THR A 528 -4.29 24.77 -24.35
N PHE A 529 -4.85 23.82 -25.12
CA PHE A 529 -5.28 22.52 -24.58
C PHE A 529 -4.08 21.74 -24.03
N ARG A 530 -2.99 21.65 -24.80
CA ARG A 530 -1.76 20.98 -24.37
C ARG A 530 -1.07 21.70 -23.21
N LEU A 531 -1.15 23.02 -23.15
CA LEU A 531 -0.62 23.80 -22.03
C LEU A 531 -1.38 23.50 -20.72
N VAL A 532 -2.70 23.35 -20.78
CA VAL A 532 -3.56 23.07 -19.61
C VAL A 532 -3.45 21.63 -19.12
N HIS A 533 -3.26 20.65 -20.02
CA HIS A 533 -3.14 19.23 -19.67
C HIS A 533 -1.69 18.76 -19.48
N GLY A 534 -0.76 19.71 -19.25
CA GLY A 534 0.62 19.42 -18.84
C GLY A 534 1.68 19.65 -19.92
N ALA A 535 2.08 20.92 -20.08
CA ALA A 535 3.31 21.27 -20.79
C ALA A 535 4.51 21.28 -19.81
N GLN A 536 5.64 20.72 -20.24
CA GLN A 536 6.92 20.74 -19.52
C GLN A 536 7.57 22.14 -19.62
N LYS A 537 6.91 23.17 -19.09
CA LYS A 537 7.35 24.58 -19.12
C LYS A 537 7.09 25.23 -17.77
N ALA A 538 7.89 26.24 -17.43
CA ALA A 538 7.63 27.05 -16.24
C ALA A 538 6.32 27.84 -16.43
N PRO A 539 5.51 28.03 -15.36
CA PRO A 539 4.37 28.92 -15.40
C PRO A 539 4.79 30.39 -15.61
N PRO A 540 4.03 31.19 -16.38
CA PRO A 540 4.30 32.61 -16.55
C PRO A 540 4.16 33.40 -15.25
N HIS A 541 4.77 34.60 -15.19
CA HIS A 541 4.68 35.47 -14.02
C HIS A 541 3.25 35.72 -13.50
N PRO A 542 2.23 35.99 -14.34
CA PRO A 542 0.87 36.18 -13.85
C PRO A 542 0.24 34.93 -13.20
N TYR A 543 0.65 33.74 -13.64
CA TYR A 543 0.22 32.48 -13.03
C TYR A 543 0.78 32.39 -11.61
N VAL A 544 2.10 32.50 -11.47
CA VAL A 544 2.82 32.47 -10.18
C VAL A 544 2.31 33.57 -9.25
N ALA A 545 2.21 34.81 -9.74
CA ALA A 545 1.76 35.96 -8.97
C ALA A 545 0.34 35.79 -8.43
N SER A 546 -0.56 35.11 -9.15
CA SER A 546 -1.93 34.88 -8.66
C SER A 546 -1.95 34.05 -7.37
N TYR A 547 -1.16 32.98 -7.28
CA TYR A 547 -1.08 32.13 -6.09
C TYR A 547 -0.28 32.78 -4.96
N LEU A 548 0.83 33.46 -5.28
CA LEU A 548 1.60 34.19 -4.27
C LEU A 548 0.79 35.37 -3.71
N TRP A 549 -0.02 36.05 -4.52
CA TRP A 549 -0.97 37.05 -4.03
C TRP A 549 -1.99 36.43 -3.06
N THR A 550 -2.56 35.27 -3.42
CA THR A 550 -3.51 34.53 -2.57
C THR A 550 -2.90 34.19 -1.19
N ARG A 551 -1.63 33.78 -1.17
CA ARG A 551 -0.91 33.44 0.06
C ARG A 551 -0.48 34.67 0.86
N ASN A 552 0.19 35.62 0.22
CA ASN A 552 0.99 36.64 0.92
C ASN A 552 0.27 37.99 1.07
N ALA A 553 -0.60 38.36 0.12
CA ALA A 553 -1.32 39.64 0.16
C ALA A 553 -2.78 39.49 0.60
N PHE A 554 -3.50 38.53 0.01
CA PHE A 554 -4.86 38.22 0.45
C PHE A 554 -4.86 37.51 1.81
N GLY A 555 -3.84 36.69 2.08
CA GLY A 555 -3.71 35.95 3.34
C GLY A 555 -4.81 34.92 3.50
N ALA A 556 -5.04 34.09 2.47
CA ALA A 556 -6.05 33.05 2.50
C ALA A 556 -5.83 32.09 3.70
N ASP A 557 -6.93 31.71 4.34
CA ASP A 557 -6.94 30.61 5.32
C ASP A 557 -7.12 29.26 4.61
N ALA A 558 -7.77 29.26 3.44
CA ALA A 558 -7.94 28.09 2.58
C ALA A 558 -8.00 28.51 1.10
N VAL A 559 -7.50 27.63 0.23
CA VAL A 559 -7.68 27.72 -1.21
C VAL A 559 -8.67 26.65 -1.66
N MET A 560 -9.56 27.02 -2.59
CA MET A 560 -10.50 26.12 -3.22
C MET A 560 -10.30 26.18 -4.73
N HIS A 561 -10.21 25.04 -5.40
CA HIS A 561 -10.49 25.00 -6.83
C HIS A 561 -11.91 24.47 -7.07
N PHE A 562 -12.59 25.06 -8.05
CA PHE A 562 -14.01 24.83 -8.29
C PHE A 562 -14.27 24.27 -9.69
N GLY A 563 -14.60 22.98 -9.75
CA GLY A 563 -14.87 22.26 -11.00
C GLY A 563 -13.65 21.54 -11.56
N THR A 564 -13.82 20.72 -12.60
CA THR A 564 -12.70 19.98 -13.23
C THR A 564 -11.84 20.88 -14.13
N HIS A 565 -10.68 20.36 -14.57
CA HIS A 565 -9.73 21.00 -15.49
C HIS A 565 -8.93 22.20 -14.94
N GLY A 566 -8.66 22.26 -13.63
CA GLY A 566 -7.57 23.11 -13.19
C GLY A 566 -6.24 22.66 -13.80
N SER A 567 -5.37 23.62 -14.04
CA SER A 567 -4.05 23.41 -14.63
C SER A 567 -2.94 23.20 -13.58
N LEU A 568 -3.21 23.52 -12.32
CA LEU A 568 -2.21 23.51 -11.25
C LEU A 568 -1.65 22.11 -11.03
N GLU A 569 -2.52 21.11 -10.96
CA GLU A 569 -2.17 19.71 -10.80
C GLU A 569 -1.40 19.13 -11.99
N PHE A 570 -1.41 19.79 -13.15
CA PHE A 570 -0.70 19.38 -14.36
C PHE A 570 0.59 20.18 -14.61
N THR A 571 0.94 21.14 -13.76
CA THR A 571 2.24 21.80 -13.83
C THR A 571 3.38 20.78 -13.59
N PRO A 572 4.61 21.00 -14.08
CA PRO A 572 5.76 20.15 -13.74
C PRO A 572 5.98 20.06 -12.22
N TRP A 573 6.60 19.01 -11.66
CA TRP A 573 7.59 18.10 -12.24
C TRP A 573 7.27 16.61 -11.97
N LYS A 574 6.89 16.24 -10.74
CA LYS A 574 6.72 14.87 -10.25
C LYS A 574 5.29 14.37 -10.25
N GLN A 575 5.07 13.09 -10.53
CA GLN A 575 3.73 12.49 -10.51
C GLN A 575 3.08 12.41 -9.12
N ILE A 576 3.87 12.19 -8.06
CA ILE A 576 3.45 12.01 -6.66
C ILE A 576 4.66 12.22 -5.73
N ALA A 577 4.43 12.36 -4.42
CA ALA A 577 5.48 12.57 -3.42
C ALA A 577 6.35 13.78 -3.80
N LEU A 578 5.68 14.91 -4.00
CA LEU A 578 6.25 16.13 -4.57
C LEU A 578 7.43 16.65 -3.74
N SER A 579 8.38 17.31 -4.42
CA SER A 579 9.48 18.05 -3.80
C SER A 579 9.24 19.56 -3.90
N ALA A 580 10.16 20.35 -3.35
CA ALA A 580 10.10 21.81 -3.40
C ALA A 580 10.25 22.38 -4.83
N PHE A 581 10.61 21.54 -5.81
CA PHE A 581 10.71 21.91 -7.23
C PHE A 581 9.39 21.73 -8.01
N ASP A 582 8.35 21.19 -7.37
CA ASP A 582 7.03 21.07 -7.94
C ASP A 582 6.26 22.39 -7.83
N TRP A 583 5.75 22.89 -8.96
CA TRP A 583 5.04 24.16 -9.01
C TRP A 583 3.80 24.17 -8.13
N SER A 584 3.03 23.09 -8.14
CA SER A 584 1.84 22.97 -7.30
C SER A 584 2.16 22.90 -5.81
N ASP A 585 3.28 22.28 -5.42
CA ASP A 585 3.76 22.27 -4.03
C ASP A 585 4.11 23.70 -3.57
N ALA A 586 4.93 24.40 -4.34
CA ALA A 586 5.39 25.74 -4.01
C ALA A 586 4.26 26.78 -4.06
N LEU A 587 3.32 26.69 -5.01
CA LEU A 587 2.26 27.67 -5.18
C LEU A 587 1.10 27.48 -4.18
N VAL A 588 0.76 26.24 -3.79
CA VAL A 588 -0.21 26.00 -2.70
C VAL A 588 0.44 26.25 -1.34
N GLY A 589 1.69 25.82 -1.17
CA GLY A 589 2.42 25.91 0.10
C GLY A 589 1.69 25.19 1.23
N GLY A 590 1.73 25.77 2.43
CA GLY A 590 1.06 25.23 3.62
C GLY A 590 -0.46 25.47 3.66
N LEU A 591 -1.14 25.89 2.59
CA LEU A 591 -2.58 26.17 2.65
C LEU A 591 -3.43 24.88 2.61
N PRO A 592 -4.48 24.76 3.46
CA PRO A 592 -5.56 23.82 3.24
C PRO A 592 -6.18 24.01 1.85
N HIS A 593 -6.15 22.97 1.04
CA HIS A 593 -6.66 22.99 -0.33
C HIS A 593 -7.88 22.09 -0.46
N VAL A 594 -9.01 22.65 -0.90
CA VAL A 594 -10.25 21.93 -1.19
C VAL A 594 -10.50 21.95 -2.70
N TYR A 595 -11.00 20.85 -3.26
CA TYR A 595 -11.32 20.80 -4.69
C TYR A 595 -12.73 20.25 -4.91
N VAL A 596 -13.61 21.05 -5.51
CA VAL A 596 -14.93 20.55 -5.95
C VAL A 596 -14.76 19.82 -7.27
N TYR A 597 -15.07 18.52 -7.31
CA TYR A 597 -14.79 17.65 -8.45
C TYR A 597 -16.01 16.81 -8.84
N VAL A 598 -16.16 16.45 -10.13
CA VAL A 598 -17.27 15.59 -10.57
C VAL A 598 -17.01 14.13 -10.18
N MET A 599 -18.02 13.44 -9.64
CA MET A 599 -17.87 12.05 -9.18
C MET A 599 -17.48 11.05 -10.28
N SER A 600 -17.75 11.36 -11.56
CA SER A 600 -17.44 10.49 -12.69
C SER A 600 -16.01 10.61 -13.21
N ASN A 601 -15.25 11.64 -12.81
CA ASN A 601 -13.88 11.88 -13.28
C ASN A 601 -12.84 11.53 -12.20
N VAL A 602 -12.83 10.25 -11.82
CA VAL A 602 -11.92 9.73 -10.78
C VAL A 602 -10.45 9.86 -11.22
N GLY A 603 -10.16 9.67 -12.51
CA GLY A 603 -8.80 9.69 -13.05
C GLY A 603 -8.09 11.02 -12.80
N GLU A 604 -8.67 12.14 -13.23
CA GLU A 604 -8.08 13.47 -13.01
C GLU A 604 -8.22 13.92 -11.55
N GLY A 605 -9.31 13.53 -10.86
CA GLY A 605 -9.50 13.83 -9.44
C GLY A 605 -8.39 13.26 -8.56
N ILE A 606 -7.88 12.07 -8.85
CA ILE A 606 -6.71 11.50 -8.17
C ILE A 606 -5.46 12.34 -8.40
N ILE A 607 -5.24 12.85 -9.62
CA ILE A 607 -4.10 13.72 -9.93
C ILE A 607 -4.19 14.99 -9.08
N ALA A 608 -5.36 15.61 -8.99
CA ALA A 608 -5.58 16.78 -8.13
C ALA A 608 -5.24 16.49 -6.65
N LYS A 609 -5.72 15.38 -6.08
CA LYS A 609 -5.39 14.98 -4.69
C LYS A 609 -3.88 14.86 -4.45
N ARG A 610 -3.20 14.19 -5.38
CA ARG A 610 -1.78 13.80 -5.25
C ARG A 610 -0.81 14.90 -5.59
N ARG A 611 -1.18 15.77 -6.54
CA ARG A 611 -0.33 16.82 -7.07
C ARG A 611 -0.63 18.21 -6.53
N SER A 612 -1.74 18.41 -5.84
CA SER A 612 -2.05 19.72 -5.22
C SER A 612 -2.46 19.60 -3.75
N TYR A 613 -2.34 18.40 -3.17
CA TYR A 613 -2.73 18.08 -1.78
C TYR A 613 -4.20 18.28 -1.46
N ALA A 614 -5.05 18.34 -2.49
CA ALA A 614 -6.43 18.75 -2.31
C ALA A 614 -7.30 17.69 -1.63
N ALA A 615 -8.16 18.15 -0.73
CA ALA A 615 -9.31 17.41 -0.25
C ALA A 615 -10.44 17.51 -1.29
N THR A 616 -10.71 16.44 -2.04
CA THR A 616 -11.73 16.45 -3.08
C THR A 616 -13.13 16.27 -2.49
N VAL A 617 -14.03 17.20 -2.79
CA VAL A 617 -15.46 17.15 -2.46
C VAL A 617 -16.23 16.90 -3.75
N THR A 618 -16.85 15.73 -3.85
CA THR A 618 -17.51 15.32 -5.10
C THR A 618 -18.91 15.91 -5.24
N HIS A 619 -19.30 16.28 -6.46
CA HIS A 619 -20.69 16.59 -6.82
C HIS A 619 -21.24 15.56 -7.83
N LEU A 620 -22.57 15.55 -7.99
CA LEU A 620 -23.29 14.67 -8.92
C LEU A 620 -23.01 15.02 -10.39
N THR A 621 -23.19 14.05 -11.27
CA THR A 621 -23.31 14.26 -12.72
C THR A 621 -24.66 14.90 -13.05
N PRO A 622 -24.87 15.42 -14.28
CA PRO A 622 -26.20 15.78 -14.76
C PRO A 622 -27.18 14.60 -14.69
N PRO A 623 -28.50 14.87 -14.66
CA PRO A 623 -29.49 13.83 -14.78
C PRO A 623 -29.40 13.13 -16.13
N PHE A 624 -29.86 11.87 -16.22
CA PHE A 624 -29.86 11.10 -17.46
C PHE A 624 -31.23 11.14 -18.14
N MET A 625 -31.20 11.12 -19.47
CA MET A 625 -32.33 10.84 -20.34
C MET A 625 -31.93 9.85 -21.43
N GLU A 626 -32.93 9.29 -22.11
CA GLU A 626 -32.70 8.50 -23.33
C GLU A 626 -32.39 9.43 -24.50
N GLY A 627 -31.52 8.97 -25.41
CA GLY A 627 -31.20 9.68 -26.64
C GLY A 627 -32.45 9.91 -27.49
N GLY A 628 -33.31 8.88 -27.57
CA GLY A 628 -34.56 8.93 -28.30
C GLY A 628 -34.38 9.09 -29.82
N LEU A 629 -35.48 8.95 -30.56
CA LEU A 629 -35.47 9.10 -32.02
C LEU A 629 -35.97 10.48 -32.43
N TYR A 630 -35.09 11.29 -33.00
CA TYR A 630 -35.45 12.58 -33.58
C TYR A 630 -35.70 12.49 -35.10
N ALA A 631 -36.52 13.41 -35.61
CA ALA A 631 -36.75 13.60 -37.05
C ALA A 631 -37.07 12.30 -37.84
N GLY A 632 -36.22 11.92 -38.80
CA GLY A 632 -36.41 10.80 -39.73
C GLY A 632 -36.10 9.41 -39.16
N LEU A 633 -35.50 9.32 -37.96
CA LEU A 633 -35.09 8.04 -37.36
C LEU A 633 -36.28 7.21 -36.86
N GLY A 634 -37.32 7.84 -36.32
CA GLY A 634 -38.56 7.14 -35.93
C GLY A 634 -39.24 6.44 -37.10
N PRO A 635 -39.55 7.15 -38.20
CA PRO A 635 -40.06 6.53 -39.42
C PRO A 635 -39.13 5.45 -40.00
N LEU A 636 -37.81 5.60 -39.88
CA LEU A 636 -36.85 4.57 -40.30
C LEU A 636 -36.98 3.30 -39.46
N ARG A 637 -37.09 3.41 -38.13
CA ARG A 637 -37.32 2.27 -37.22
C ARG A 637 -38.60 1.52 -37.57
N ASP A 638 -39.70 2.23 -37.79
CA ASP A 638 -40.98 1.62 -38.18
C ASP A 638 -40.86 0.81 -39.48
N ARG A 639 -40.04 1.30 -40.42
CA ARG A 639 -39.77 0.62 -41.70
C ARG A 639 -38.87 -0.59 -41.52
N LEU A 640 -37.83 -0.50 -40.69
CA LEU A 640 -36.96 -1.63 -40.33
C LEU A 640 -37.77 -2.75 -39.65
N ASP A 641 -38.68 -2.40 -38.74
CA ASP A 641 -39.61 -3.34 -38.12
C ASP A 641 -40.55 -3.99 -39.14
N SER A 642 -41.09 -3.20 -40.07
CA SER A 642 -41.91 -3.70 -41.17
C SER A 642 -41.11 -4.65 -42.08
N TYR A 643 -39.84 -4.34 -42.37
CA TYR A 643 -38.95 -5.20 -43.16
C TYR A 643 -38.65 -6.53 -42.47
N ARG A 644 -38.42 -6.52 -41.16
CA ARG A 644 -38.15 -7.73 -40.36
C ARG A 644 -39.36 -8.65 -40.27
N ASN A 645 -40.56 -8.08 -40.18
CA ASN A 645 -41.82 -8.83 -40.06
C ASN A 645 -42.41 -9.26 -41.42
N ALA A 646 -41.92 -8.72 -42.54
CA ALA A 646 -42.38 -9.08 -43.87
C ALA A 646 -41.82 -10.44 -44.32
N ALA A 647 -42.67 -11.27 -44.95
CA ALA A 647 -42.23 -12.48 -45.63
C ALA A 647 -41.37 -12.15 -46.86
N ASP A 648 -40.52 -13.09 -47.27
CA ASP A 648 -39.71 -12.95 -48.48
C ASP A 648 -40.58 -12.71 -49.71
N GLY A 649 -40.30 -11.64 -50.44
CA GLY A 649 -41.07 -11.26 -51.62
C GLY A 649 -40.99 -9.76 -51.97
N PRO A 650 -41.84 -9.30 -52.90
CA PRO A 650 -41.79 -7.94 -53.44
C PRO A 650 -41.96 -6.85 -52.37
N VAL A 651 -42.79 -7.10 -51.36
CA VAL A 651 -43.07 -6.16 -50.26
C VAL A 651 -41.82 -5.95 -49.40
N ARG A 652 -41.11 -7.02 -49.03
CA ARG A 652 -39.86 -6.95 -48.27
C ARG A 652 -38.77 -6.21 -49.06
N ALA A 653 -38.68 -6.42 -50.37
CA ALA A 653 -37.75 -5.71 -51.24
C ALA A 653 -38.09 -4.21 -51.38
N GLU A 654 -39.36 -3.83 -51.36
CA GLU A 654 -39.79 -2.42 -51.37
C GLU A 654 -39.43 -1.72 -50.06
N HIS A 655 -39.65 -2.39 -48.92
CA HIS A 655 -39.19 -1.89 -47.63
C HIS A 655 -37.67 -1.68 -47.62
N ALA A 656 -36.89 -2.64 -48.12
CA ALA A 656 -35.43 -2.52 -48.23
C ALA A 656 -35.00 -1.27 -49.00
N ARG A 657 -35.56 -1.02 -50.19
CA ARG A 657 -35.23 0.19 -50.98
C ARG A 657 -35.62 1.49 -50.26
N THR A 658 -36.75 1.47 -49.56
CA THR A 658 -37.23 2.63 -48.81
C THR A 658 -36.30 2.92 -47.63
N ILE A 659 -35.92 1.89 -46.87
CA ILE A 659 -34.98 1.96 -45.75
C ILE A 659 -33.63 2.50 -46.25
N GLN A 660 -33.11 1.94 -47.34
CA GLN A 660 -31.84 2.37 -47.92
C GLN A 660 -31.85 3.86 -48.29
N ARG A 661 -32.92 4.33 -48.96
CA ARG A 661 -33.07 5.75 -49.27
C ARG A 661 -33.13 6.61 -48.01
N LEU A 662 -33.94 6.23 -47.02
CA LEU A 662 -34.08 6.99 -45.78
C LEU A 662 -32.75 7.07 -45.00
N ALA A 663 -32.02 5.95 -44.90
CA ALA A 663 -30.72 5.90 -44.25
C ALA A 663 -29.64 6.66 -45.04
N ALA A 664 -29.71 6.65 -46.39
CA ALA A 664 -28.84 7.45 -47.24
C ALA A 664 -29.08 8.95 -47.05
N ASP A 665 -30.34 9.39 -47.06
CA ASP A 665 -30.75 10.79 -46.86
C ASP A 665 -30.29 11.34 -45.51
N MET A 666 -30.19 10.49 -44.48
CA MET A 666 -29.70 10.83 -43.14
C MET A 666 -28.20 10.60 -42.94
N ASN A 667 -27.47 10.19 -43.98
CA ASN A 667 -26.03 9.84 -43.93
C ASN A 667 -25.64 8.66 -43.02
N LEU A 668 -26.60 7.85 -42.54
CA LEU A 668 -26.30 6.68 -41.69
C LEU A 668 -25.48 5.61 -42.42
N HIS A 669 -25.56 5.58 -43.75
CA HIS A 669 -24.71 4.74 -44.58
C HIS A 669 -23.21 5.09 -44.43
N VAL A 670 -22.87 6.34 -44.13
CA VAL A 670 -21.48 6.76 -43.87
C VAL A 670 -21.01 6.20 -42.53
N ASP A 671 -21.83 6.33 -41.49
CA ASP A 671 -21.53 5.83 -40.14
C ASP A 671 -21.31 4.31 -40.13
N LEU A 672 -22.04 3.59 -40.99
CA LEU A 672 -21.98 2.14 -41.11
C LEU A 672 -21.05 1.63 -42.23
N GLY A 673 -20.43 2.53 -43.01
CA GLY A 673 -19.56 2.18 -44.13
C GLY A 673 -20.26 1.41 -45.26
N LEU A 674 -21.54 1.70 -45.51
CA LEU A 674 -22.38 1.06 -46.52
C LEU A 674 -22.38 1.87 -47.83
N ASP A 675 -22.32 1.18 -48.97
CA ASP A 675 -22.45 1.80 -50.30
C ASP A 675 -23.92 2.20 -50.53
N PRO A 676 -24.26 3.49 -50.70
CA PRO A 676 -25.63 3.93 -50.87
C PRO A 676 -26.23 3.54 -52.23
N ASP A 677 -25.39 3.19 -53.22
CA ASP A 677 -25.82 2.84 -54.59
C ASP A 677 -25.97 1.32 -54.79
N ALA A 678 -25.42 0.50 -53.89
CA ALA A 678 -25.55 -0.96 -53.90
C ALA A 678 -26.74 -1.44 -53.06
N ALA A 679 -27.41 -2.51 -53.48
CA ALA A 679 -28.50 -3.09 -52.68
C ALA A 679 -27.93 -3.74 -51.41
N TRP A 680 -28.43 -3.32 -50.24
CA TRP A 680 -27.96 -3.85 -48.97
C TRP A 680 -28.49 -5.25 -48.66
N SER A 681 -27.61 -6.09 -48.13
CA SER A 681 -27.86 -7.44 -47.63
C SER A 681 -28.68 -7.44 -46.34
N ALA A 682 -29.17 -8.62 -45.95
CA ALA A 682 -29.89 -8.78 -44.68
C ALA A 682 -29.00 -8.43 -43.47
N ASP A 683 -27.71 -8.74 -43.52
CA ASP A 683 -26.75 -8.43 -42.46
C ASP A 683 -26.50 -6.92 -42.34
N GLU A 684 -26.45 -6.20 -43.46
CA GLU A 684 -26.31 -4.74 -43.46
C GLU A 684 -27.59 -4.05 -42.94
N MET A 685 -28.76 -4.58 -43.32
CA MET A 685 -30.05 -4.15 -42.77
C MET A 685 -30.14 -4.42 -41.26
N PHE A 686 -29.60 -5.54 -40.80
CA PHE A 686 -29.50 -5.88 -39.38
C PHE A 686 -28.59 -4.89 -38.63
N ARG A 687 -27.40 -4.58 -39.15
CA ARG A 687 -26.50 -3.57 -38.56
C ARG A 687 -27.14 -2.20 -38.46
N LEU A 688 -27.86 -1.77 -39.50
CA LEU A 688 -28.63 -0.52 -39.47
C LEU A 688 -29.73 -0.56 -38.41
N SER A 689 -30.47 -1.67 -38.30
CA SER A 689 -31.49 -1.85 -37.28
C SER A 689 -30.92 -1.74 -35.86
N ASN A 690 -29.79 -2.40 -35.60
CA ASN A 690 -29.11 -2.31 -34.31
C ASN A 690 -28.64 -0.89 -34.05
N HIS A 691 -28.04 -0.22 -35.04
CA HIS A 691 -27.56 1.15 -34.88
C HIS A 691 -28.70 2.14 -34.51
N VAL A 692 -29.87 2.03 -35.15
CA VAL A 692 -31.02 2.87 -34.79
C VAL A 692 -31.54 2.56 -33.38
N GLU A 693 -31.60 1.29 -32.99
CA GLU A 693 -32.02 0.90 -31.64
C GLU A 693 -31.00 1.35 -30.57
N THR A 694 -29.70 1.30 -30.87
CA THR A 694 -28.64 1.85 -30.02
C THR A 694 -28.86 3.36 -29.81
N ILE A 695 -29.12 4.13 -30.87
CA ILE A 695 -29.37 5.57 -30.75
C ILE A 695 -30.61 5.85 -29.87
N ASP A 696 -31.70 5.09 -30.04
CA ASP A 696 -32.92 5.27 -29.24
C ASP A 696 -32.66 5.07 -27.74
N GLY A 697 -32.00 3.95 -27.41
CA GLY A 697 -31.77 3.51 -26.03
C GLY A 697 -30.51 4.06 -25.36
N GLU A 698 -29.70 4.85 -26.07
CA GLU A 698 -28.46 5.42 -25.52
C GLU A 698 -28.77 6.35 -24.34
N LYS A 699 -27.93 6.32 -23.30
CA LYS A 699 -28.12 7.15 -22.11
C LYS A 699 -27.28 8.39 -22.24
N VAL A 700 -27.93 9.54 -22.30
CA VAL A 700 -27.26 10.84 -22.45
C VAL A 700 -27.56 11.75 -21.26
N ALA A 701 -26.67 12.71 -21.03
CA ALA A 701 -26.90 13.74 -20.03
C ALA A 701 -28.02 14.69 -20.47
N GLN A 702 -28.99 14.92 -19.60
CA GLN A 702 -30.04 15.91 -19.76
C GLN A 702 -29.52 17.27 -19.27
N GLY A 703 -28.74 17.94 -20.13
CA GLY A 703 -28.14 19.24 -19.82
C GLY A 703 -26.93 19.15 -18.88
N LEU A 704 -26.76 20.15 -18.02
CA LEU A 704 -25.63 20.31 -17.12
C LEU A 704 -26.07 20.34 -15.66
N TYR A 705 -25.18 19.91 -14.75
CA TYR A 705 -25.45 19.91 -13.32
C TYR A 705 -25.29 21.31 -12.73
N THR A 706 -26.21 21.73 -11.85
CA THR A 706 -26.07 22.98 -11.08
C THR A 706 -25.93 22.67 -9.59
N LEU A 707 -24.76 22.97 -9.01
CA LEU A 707 -24.51 22.75 -7.59
C LEU A 707 -25.46 23.59 -6.75
N GLY A 708 -26.08 22.96 -5.74
CA GLY A 708 -27.10 23.59 -4.89
C GLY A 708 -28.53 23.51 -5.47
N SER A 709 -28.71 23.01 -6.69
CA SER A 709 -30.04 22.75 -7.27
C SER A 709 -30.35 21.26 -7.22
N ALA A 710 -31.51 20.91 -6.65
CA ALA A 710 -31.99 19.53 -6.67
C ALA A 710 -32.55 19.17 -8.05
N PHE A 711 -32.44 17.90 -8.43
CA PHE A 711 -33.15 17.35 -9.59
C PHE A 711 -34.66 17.49 -9.39
N THR A 712 -35.36 17.80 -10.48
CA THR A 712 -36.82 17.70 -10.54
C THR A 712 -37.25 16.24 -10.38
N ALA A 713 -38.52 16.00 -10.01
CA ALA A 713 -39.04 14.64 -9.88
C ALA A 713 -38.86 13.81 -11.17
N VAL A 714 -39.06 14.43 -12.34
CA VAL A 714 -38.89 13.78 -13.64
C VAL A 714 -37.43 13.38 -13.88
N GLU A 715 -36.48 14.26 -13.56
CA GLU A 715 -35.04 13.97 -13.69
C GLU A 715 -34.59 12.88 -12.72
N VAL A 716 -35.10 12.87 -11.48
CA VAL A 716 -34.85 11.80 -10.51
C VAL A 716 -35.37 10.47 -11.05
N ASP A 717 -36.62 10.43 -11.49
CA ASP A 717 -37.28 9.21 -11.97
C ASP A 717 -36.56 8.65 -13.21
N SER A 718 -36.27 9.51 -14.19
CA SER A 718 -35.54 9.15 -15.41
C SER A 718 -34.12 8.64 -15.10
N THR A 719 -33.38 9.36 -14.27
CA THR A 719 -32.01 8.96 -13.90
C THR A 719 -32.01 7.62 -13.15
N ALA A 720 -32.90 7.46 -12.17
CA ALA A 720 -33.00 6.23 -11.39
C ALA A 720 -33.45 5.03 -12.25
N GLU A 721 -34.38 5.25 -13.18
CA GLU A 721 -34.81 4.24 -14.15
C GLU A 721 -33.63 3.78 -15.01
N LEU A 722 -32.95 4.73 -15.67
CA LEU A 722 -31.86 4.43 -16.60
C LEU A 722 -30.64 3.82 -15.89
N MET A 723 -30.36 4.19 -14.64
CA MET A 723 -29.32 3.54 -13.85
C MET A 723 -29.70 2.10 -13.44
N ALA A 724 -30.98 1.80 -13.28
CA ALA A 724 -31.45 0.49 -12.82
C ALA A 724 -31.63 -0.54 -13.94
N ILE A 725 -32.05 -0.12 -15.14
CA ILE A 725 -32.45 -1.05 -16.23
C ILE A 725 -31.30 -1.96 -16.67
N ASP A 726 -30.13 -1.41 -17.01
CA ASP A 726 -29.05 -2.21 -17.60
C ASP A 726 -28.47 -3.23 -16.63
N PRO A 727 -28.15 -2.88 -15.36
CA PRO A 727 -27.68 -3.88 -14.39
C PRO A 727 -28.65 -5.07 -14.26
N ILE A 728 -29.96 -4.81 -14.25
CA ILE A 728 -30.99 -5.85 -14.19
C ILE A 728 -31.03 -6.65 -15.50
N ALA A 729 -31.05 -5.98 -16.65
CA ALA A 729 -31.12 -6.61 -17.97
C ALA A 729 -29.90 -7.50 -18.25
N TYR A 730 -28.68 -7.00 -18.01
CA TYR A 730 -27.46 -7.79 -18.16
C TYR A 730 -27.36 -8.93 -17.14
N ALA A 731 -27.86 -8.75 -15.91
CA ALA A 731 -27.91 -9.84 -14.93
C ALA A 731 -28.84 -10.97 -15.41
N LEU A 732 -30.03 -10.63 -15.90
CA LEU A 732 -30.97 -11.55 -16.53
C LEU A 732 -30.34 -12.29 -17.72
N ALA A 733 -29.69 -11.55 -18.63
CA ALA A 733 -29.03 -12.13 -19.78
C ALA A 733 -27.93 -13.13 -19.36
N ARG A 734 -27.09 -12.78 -18.38
CA ARG A 734 -26.06 -13.69 -17.83
C ARG A 734 -26.67 -14.96 -17.23
N ILE A 735 -27.79 -14.85 -16.52
CA ILE A 735 -28.50 -16.02 -15.99
C ILE A 735 -28.97 -16.92 -17.13
N ASP A 736 -29.60 -16.35 -18.16
CA ASP A 736 -30.07 -17.11 -19.32
C ASP A 736 -28.90 -17.74 -20.10
N THR A 737 -27.75 -17.06 -20.22
CA THR A 737 -26.54 -17.62 -20.85
C THR A 737 -26.01 -18.82 -20.06
N VAL A 738 -25.93 -18.72 -18.72
CA VAL A 738 -25.48 -19.83 -17.86
C VAL A 738 -26.45 -21.02 -17.93
N LYS A 739 -27.74 -20.76 -18.14
CA LYS A 739 -28.76 -21.80 -18.37
C LYS A 739 -28.72 -22.42 -19.77
N GLY A 740 -28.00 -21.81 -20.72
CA GLY A 740 -28.04 -22.19 -22.14
C GLY A 740 -29.35 -21.80 -22.83
N ALA A 741 -30.10 -20.83 -22.30
CA ALA A 741 -31.36 -20.34 -22.87
C ALA A 741 -31.18 -19.25 -23.95
N VAL A 742 -29.95 -18.75 -24.11
CA VAL A 742 -29.51 -17.77 -25.11
C VAL A 742 -28.02 -17.98 -25.35
N GLU A 743 -27.56 -17.83 -26.59
CA GLU A 743 -26.12 -17.82 -26.89
C GLU A 743 -25.55 -16.41 -26.75
N THR A 744 -24.25 -16.28 -26.49
CA THR A 744 -23.60 -14.96 -26.36
C THR A 744 -23.77 -14.11 -27.62
N ALA A 745 -23.78 -14.74 -28.80
CA ALA A 745 -23.97 -14.05 -30.08
C ALA A 745 -25.37 -13.40 -30.21
N ASP A 746 -26.40 -14.01 -29.61
CA ASP A 746 -27.76 -13.44 -29.61
C ASP A 746 -27.85 -12.15 -28.78
N LEU A 747 -26.91 -11.93 -27.85
CA LEU A 747 -26.85 -10.73 -27.02
C LEU A 747 -26.30 -9.50 -27.79
N GLU A 748 -25.73 -9.71 -28.97
CA GLU A 748 -25.27 -8.63 -29.87
C GLU A 748 -26.42 -8.03 -30.71
N ASP A 749 -27.60 -8.67 -30.71
CA ASP A 749 -28.83 -8.12 -31.29
C ASP A 749 -29.50 -7.16 -30.29
N GLU A 750 -29.27 -5.86 -30.48
CA GLU A 750 -29.81 -4.81 -29.60
C GLU A 750 -31.34 -4.81 -29.54
N VAL A 751 -32.01 -5.16 -30.66
CA VAL A 751 -33.47 -5.20 -30.71
C VAL A 751 -34.00 -6.40 -29.91
N LEU A 752 -33.37 -7.56 -30.05
CA LEU A 752 -33.71 -8.74 -29.26
C LEU A 752 -33.40 -8.50 -27.78
N PHE A 753 -32.26 -7.89 -27.47
CA PHE A 753 -31.84 -7.60 -26.10
C PHE A 753 -32.80 -6.63 -25.41
N ASP A 754 -33.19 -5.54 -26.08
CA ASP A 754 -34.18 -4.60 -25.55
C ASP A 754 -35.50 -5.32 -25.23
N ARG A 755 -36.06 -6.01 -26.22
CA ARG A 755 -37.35 -6.69 -26.11
C ARG A 755 -37.37 -7.76 -25.03
N ARG A 756 -36.30 -8.55 -24.92
CA ARG A 756 -36.24 -9.70 -24.01
C ARG A 756 -35.85 -9.29 -22.59
N TYR A 757 -34.93 -8.34 -22.43
CA TYR A 757 -34.32 -8.04 -21.14
C TYR A 757 -34.61 -6.62 -20.64
N ARG A 758 -34.39 -5.57 -21.44
CA ARG A 758 -34.61 -4.18 -20.99
C ARG A 758 -36.08 -3.90 -20.67
N GLN A 759 -37.02 -4.35 -21.51
CA GLN A 759 -38.46 -4.18 -21.25
C GLN A 759 -38.92 -4.91 -19.98
N ARG A 760 -38.36 -6.11 -19.71
CA ARG A 760 -38.64 -6.85 -18.48
C ARG A 760 -38.07 -6.13 -17.25
N ALA A 761 -36.86 -5.57 -17.37
CA ALA A 761 -36.24 -4.76 -16.32
C ALA A 761 -37.05 -3.49 -16.02
N ARG A 762 -37.52 -2.77 -17.05
CA ARG A 762 -38.43 -1.61 -16.90
C ARG A 762 -39.71 -1.99 -16.16
N GLY A 763 -40.34 -3.10 -16.54
CA GLY A 763 -41.53 -3.60 -15.88
C GLY A 763 -41.30 -3.90 -14.39
N ALA A 764 -40.14 -4.46 -14.03
CA ALA A 764 -39.78 -4.71 -12.64
C ALA A 764 -39.50 -3.41 -11.86
N TYR A 765 -38.76 -2.48 -12.47
CA TYR A 765 -38.48 -1.17 -11.89
C TYR A 765 -39.78 -0.39 -11.63
N ALA A 766 -40.68 -0.29 -12.62
CA ALA A 766 -41.96 0.40 -12.51
C ALA A 766 -42.82 -0.15 -11.36
N ARG A 767 -42.90 -1.48 -11.20
CA ARG A 767 -43.59 -2.11 -10.06
C ARG A 767 -42.94 -1.73 -8.73
N ARG A 768 -41.61 -1.70 -8.67
CA ARG A 768 -40.88 -1.36 -7.44
C ARG A 768 -41.09 0.09 -7.04
N VAL A 769 -41.02 1.03 -7.99
CA VAL A 769 -41.24 2.46 -7.73
C VAL A 769 -42.69 2.75 -7.34
N ALA A 770 -43.65 2.01 -7.89
CA ALA A 770 -45.06 2.08 -7.49
C ALA A 770 -45.36 1.51 -6.07
N GLY A 771 -44.34 1.21 -5.27
CA GLY A 771 -44.47 0.70 -3.90
C GLY A 771 -44.62 -0.82 -3.80
N GLY A 772 -44.35 -1.56 -4.88
CA GLY A 772 -44.35 -3.02 -4.86
C GLY A 772 -43.29 -3.60 -3.91
N ASP A 773 -43.61 -4.74 -3.30
CA ASP A 773 -42.69 -5.47 -2.43
C ASP A 773 -41.45 -5.93 -3.20
N ALA A 774 -40.26 -5.65 -2.65
CA ALA A 774 -38.99 -5.94 -3.32
C ALA A 774 -38.76 -7.45 -3.49
N GLY A 775 -39.20 -8.27 -2.52
CA GLY A 775 -39.08 -9.72 -2.59
C GLY A 775 -39.96 -10.30 -3.71
N ALA A 776 -41.19 -9.82 -3.83
CA ALA A 776 -42.09 -10.22 -4.91
C ALA A 776 -41.55 -9.83 -6.30
N VAL A 777 -41.04 -8.61 -6.46
CA VAL A 777 -40.43 -8.18 -7.74
C VAL A 777 -39.20 -9.01 -8.09
N LEU A 778 -38.36 -9.35 -7.10
CA LEU A 778 -37.19 -10.22 -7.31
C LEU A 778 -37.58 -11.66 -7.68
N ALA A 779 -38.62 -12.21 -7.06
CA ALA A 779 -39.12 -13.56 -7.36
C ALA A 779 -39.66 -13.69 -8.80
N ASP A 780 -40.16 -12.60 -9.39
CA ASP A 780 -40.55 -12.54 -10.81
C ASP A 780 -39.34 -12.54 -11.76
N LEU A 781 -38.16 -12.14 -11.28
CA LEU A 781 -36.94 -11.98 -12.08
C LEU A 781 -36.02 -13.20 -11.97
N VAL A 782 -35.84 -13.73 -10.77
CA VAL A 782 -34.91 -14.79 -10.41
C VAL A 782 -35.66 -15.94 -9.76
N THR A 783 -35.45 -17.16 -10.25
CA THR A 783 -36.15 -18.34 -9.73
C THR A 783 -35.43 -18.92 -8.51
N ASP A 784 -36.13 -19.67 -7.66
CA ASP A 784 -35.50 -20.38 -6.53
C ASP A 784 -34.37 -21.31 -6.96
N ALA A 785 -34.49 -21.91 -8.16
CA ALA A 785 -33.45 -22.75 -8.74
C ALA A 785 -32.16 -21.96 -9.03
N ASP A 786 -32.28 -20.69 -9.45
CA ASP A 786 -31.13 -19.82 -9.71
C ASP A 786 -30.39 -19.49 -8.43
N LEU A 787 -31.13 -19.18 -7.36
CA LEU A 787 -30.57 -18.92 -6.04
C LEU A 787 -29.88 -20.15 -5.48
N GLN A 788 -30.49 -21.33 -5.58
CA GLN A 788 -29.87 -22.59 -5.14
C GLN A 788 -28.57 -22.88 -5.88
N HIS A 789 -28.51 -22.65 -7.19
CA HIS A 789 -27.30 -22.81 -7.98
C HIS A 789 -26.22 -21.82 -7.53
N ALA A 790 -26.56 -20.55 -7.32
CA ALA A 790 -25.61 -19.55 -6.82
C ALA A 790 -25.08 -19.89 -5.42
N HIS A 791 -25.94 -20.38 -4.52
CA HIS A 791 -25.54 -20.83 -3.19
C HIS A 791 -24.58 -22.03 -3.25
N ALA A 792 -24.91 -23.05 -4.05
CA ALA A 792 -24.06 -24.23 -4.23
C ALA A 792 -22.68 -23.84 -4.80
N TRP A 793 -22.63 -22.90 -5.75
CA TRP A 793 -21.37 -22.37 -6.27
C TRP A 793 -20.58 -21.62 -5.19
N ARG A 794 -21.22 -20.75 -4.41
CA ARG A 794 -20.56 -19.97 -3.35
C ARG A 794 -19.99 -20.86 -2.25
N GLU A 795 -20.69 -21.93 -1.89
CA GLU A 795 -20.19 -22.93 -0.94
C GLU A 795 -18.99 -23.69 -1.51
N ALA A 796 -19.05 -24.09 -2.79
CA ALA A 796 -17.94 -24.77 -3.47
C ALA A 796 -16.72 -23.85 -3.70
N ALA A 797 -16.91 -22.53 -3.83
CA ALA A 797 -15.87 -21.56 -4.19
C ALA A 797 -15.30 -20.76 -3.01
N ARG A 798 -15.66 -21.09 -1.75
CA ARG A 798 -15.24 -20.34 -0.57
C ARG A 798 -13.72 -20.40 -0.38
N ARG A 799 -13.03 -19.29 -0.63
CA ARG A 799 -11.61 -19.07 -0.32
C ARG A 799 -11.47 -18.09 0.85
N PRO A 800 -10.39 -18.16 1.66
CA PRO A 800 -10.09 -17.13 2.67
C PRO A 800 -9.96 -15.75 2.01
N SER A 801 -10.40 -14.68 2.69
CA SER A 801 -10.23 -13.32 2.16
C SER A 801 -8.78 -12.82 2.32
N ASP A 802 -8.38 -11.82 1.54
CA ASP A 802 -7.04 -11.22 1.68
C ASP A 802 -6.79 -10.66 3.08
N ASP A 803 -7.82 -10.10 3.73
CA ASP A 803 -7.76 -9.64 5.12
C ASP A 803 -7.57 -10.79 6.12
N ASP A 804 -8.21 -11.94 5.89
CA ASP A 804 -8.03 -13.14 6.71
C ASP A 804 -6.60 -13.69 6.56
N ILE A 805 -6.07 -13.64 5.33
CA ILE A 805 -4.71 -14.06 5.00
C ILE A 805 -3.70 -13.12 5.65
N ILE A 806 -3.88 -11.80 5.55
CA ILE A 806 -3.00 -10.79 6.14
C ILE A 806 -3.02 -10.86 7.67
N ARG A 807 -4.19 -10.99 8.31
CA ARG A 807 -4.29 -11.24 9.75
C ARG A 807 -3.56 -12.52 10.15
N GLY A 808 -3.68 -13.57 9.34
CA GLY A 808 -2.88 -14.78 9.46
C GLY A 808 -1.40 -14.47 9.50
N PHE A 809 -0.86 -13.78 8.48
CA PHE A 809 0.56 -13.41 8.42
C PHE A 809 1.06 -12.56 9.59
N ILE A 810 0.24 -11.62 10.07
CA ILE A 810 0.61 -10.75 11.20
C ILE A 810 0.61 -11.55 12.51
N SER A 811 -0.39 -12.40 12.75
CA SER A 811 -0.44 -13.28 13.92
C SER A 811 0.73 -14.27 13.98
N MET A 812 1.30 -14.63 12.81
CA MET A 812 2.48 -15.49 12.72
C MET A 812 3.80 -14.78 13.10
N GLY A 813 3.82 -13.45 13.10
CA GLY A 813 5.03 -12.65 13.37
C GLY A 813 4.95 -11.66 14.52
N THR A 814 3.86 -11.66 15.31
CA THR A 814 3.64 -10.75 16.46
C THR A 814 3.04 -11.46 17.68
N GLY A 815 3.03 -12.79 17.70
CA GLY A 815 2.33 -13.53 18.75
C GLY A 815 3.00 -13.38 20.11
N ALA A 816 2.51 -12.45 20.94
CA ALA A 816 2.61 -12.56 22.38
C ALA A 816 2.00 -13.91 22.78
N LEU A 817 2.87 -14.87 23.09
CA LEU A 817 2.52 -16.22 23.44
C LEU A 817 1.91 -16.21 24.84
N ASN A 818 0.60 -16.00 24.94
CA ASN A 818 -0.13 -16.50 26.09
C ASN A 818 -0.33 -18.00 25.86
N PRO A 819 0.40 -18.90 26.56
CA PRO A 819 0.05 -20.30 26.53
C PRO A 819 -1.40 -20.45 26.98
N PRO A 820 -2.18 -21.35 26.38
CA PRO A 820 -3.54 -21.61 26.82
C PRO A 820 -3.52 -21.85 28.34
N LYS A 821 -4.36 -21.12 29.09
CA LYS A 821 -4.56 -21.37 30.52
C LYS A 821 -4.81 -22.86 30.68
N ALA A 822 -3.91 -23.54 31.40
CA ALA A 822 -3.87 -24.98 31.56
C ALA A 822 -5.26 -25.55 31.90
N ALA A 823 -6.01 -25.95 30.88
CA ALA A 823 -7.07 -26.92 31.03
C ALA A 823 -6.34 -28.26 31.08
N VAL A 824 -5.91 -28.64 32.28
CA VAL A 824 -5.28 -29.93 32.56
C VAL A 824 -6.32 -31.02 32.29
N SER A 825 -6.45 -31.40 31.02
CA SER A 825 -6.97 -32.70 30.62
C SER A 825 -5.85 -33.70 30.91
N ARG A 826 -6.00 -34.50 31.97
CA ARG A 826 -5.13 -35.64 32.22
C ARG A 826 -5.39 -36.67 31.11
N ALA A 827 -4.53 -36.68 30.09
CA ALA A 827 -4.51 -37.78 29.13
C ALA A 827 -4.38 -39.12 29.87
N PRO A 828 -5.12 -40.17 29.47
CA PRO A 828 -4.96 -41.50 30.04
C PRO A 828 -3.54 -42.00 29.79
N ALA A 829 -2.95 -42.65 30.79
CA ALA A 829 -1.58 -43.14 30.80
C ALA A 829 -1.30 -44.12 29.64
N VAL A 830 -0.87 -43.59 28.50
CA VAL A 830 -0.02 -44.28 27.54
C VAL A 830 1.40 -43.85 27.90
N GLU A 831 2.32 -44.80 28.11
CA GLU A 831 3.69 -44.47 28.48
C GLU A 831 4.30 -43.56 27.40
N LEU A 832 4.86 -42.42 27.81
CA LEU A 832 5.47 -41.44 26.90
C LEU A 832 6.48 -42.09 25.94
N GLU A 833 7.17 -43.13 26.43
CA GLU A 833 8.11 -43.96 25.67
C GLU A 833 7.44 -44.69 24.50
N ASP A 834 6.19 -45.12 24.63
CA ASP A 834 5.42 -45.79 23.58
C ASP A 834 5.01 -44.81 22.48
N LEU A 835 4.60 -43.60 22.86
CA LEU A 835 4.28 -42.52 21.92
C LEU A 835 5.53 -42.13 21.13
N VAL A 836 6.66 -41.94 21.81
CA VAL A 836 7.95 -41.63 21.16
C VAL A 836 8.39 -42.79 20.26
N ALA A 837 8.26 -44.05 20.70
CA ALA A 837 8.59 -45.23 19.90
C ALA A 837 7.75 -45.36 18.63
N ARG A 838 6.48 -44.96 18.66
CA ARG A 838 5.59 -44.93 17.47
C ARG A 838 5.90 -43.78 16.51
N ILE A 839 6.45 -42.68 17.02
CA ILE A 839 6.81 -41.50 16.22
C ILE A 839 8.18 -41.67 15.54
N MET A 840 9.18 -42.22 16.24
CA MET A 840 10.56 -42.35 15.77
C MET A 840 10.78 -43.06 14.42
N PRO A 841 9.97 -44.06 14.02
CA PRO A 841 10.03 -44.68 12.69
C PRO A 841 9.75 -43.73 11.53
N HIS A 842 9.15 -42.55 11.79
CA HIS A 842 8.74 -41.58 10.78
C HIS A 842 9.65 -40.34 10.82
N PRO A 843 10.63 -40.20 9.89
CA PRO A 843 11.59 -39.09 9.91
C PRO A 843 10.94 -37.70 9.93
N ARG A 844 9.85 -37.50 9.18
CA ARG A 844 9.11 -36.22 9.14
C ARG A 844 8.47 -35.86 10.48
N LYS A 845 7.96 -36.85 11.23
CA LYS A 845 7.38 -36.61 12.57
C LYS A 845 8.47 -36.31 13.59
N VAL A 846 9.61 -36.99 13.51
CA VAL A 846 10.76 -36.71 14.38
C VAL A 846 11.28 -35.30 14.17
N GLU A 847 11.43 -34.89 12.92
CA GLU A 847 11.83 -33.52 12.57
C GLU A 847 10.79 -32.49 13.04
N PHE A 848 9.50 -32.80 12.89
CA PHE A 848 8.42 -31.98 13.45
C PHE A 848 8.53 -31.84 14.97
N VAL A 849 8.72 -32.93 15.72
CA VAL A 849 8.83 -32.88 17.19
C VAL A 849 10.13 -32.17 17.63
N GLU A 850 11.25 -32.36 16.93
CA GLU A 850 12.52 -31.68 17.25
C GLU A 850 12.44 -30.15 17.09
N ARG A 851 11.59 -29.63 16.19
CA ARG A 851 11.30 -28.20 16.06
C ARG A 851 10.67 -27.60 17.33
N LEU A 852 9.76 -28.35 17.96
CA LEU A 852 9.07 -27.95 19.20
C LEU A 852 9.99 -27.75 20.41
N ARG A 853 11.31 -27.92 20.28
CA ARG A 853 12.29 -27.46 21.27
C ARG A 853 12.33 -25.93 21.39
N SER A 854 11.92 -25.20 20.34
CA SER A 854 11.62 -23.77 20.46
C SER A 854 10.33 -23.61 21.26
N GLU A 855 10.38 -22.78 22.30
CA GLU A 855 9.17 -22.46 23.08
C GLU A 855 8.13 -21.76 22.21
N GLN A 856 8.58 -20.95 21.25
CA GLN A 856 7.70 -20.25 20.32
C GLN A 856 7.02 -21.21 19.34
N GLU A 857 7.78 -22.11 18.73
CA GLU A 857 7.19 -23.14 17.85
C GLU A 857 6.25 -24.05 18.63
N PHE A 858 6.63 -24.48 19.84
CA PHE A 858 5.77 -25.30 20.68
C PHE A 858 4.47 -24.59 21.04
N ALA A 859 4.53 -23.34 21.52
CA ALA A 859 3.35 -22.60 21.93
C ALA A 859 2.42 -22.34 20.74
N ARG A 860 2.97 -22.05 19.56
CA ARG A 860 2.21 -21.89 18.31
C ARG A 860 1.55 -23.19 17.85
N THR A 861 2.30 -24.28 17.81
CA THR A 861 1.77 -25.60 17.45
C THR A 861 0.73 -26.08 18.47
N SER A 862 0.91 -25.78 19.75
CA SER A 862 -0.03 -26.14 20.82
C SER A 862 -1.39 -25.45 20.70
N GLN A 863 -1.50 -24.35 19.94
CA GLN A 863 -2.79 -23.70 19.70
C GLN A 863 -3.78 -24.61 18.99
N ILE A 864 -3.32 -25.60 18.22
CA ILE A 864 -4.22 -26.55 17.52
C ILE A 864 -5.02 -27.44 18.47
N LEU A 865 -4.62 -27.50 19.75
CA LEU A 865 -5.37 -28.22 20.80
C LEU A 865 -6.70 -27.51 21.13
N ASP A 866 -6.84 -26.22 20.80
CA ASP A 866 -8.10 -25.48 20.87
C ASP A 866 -8.88 -25.63 19.54
N PRO A 867 -10.11 -26.19 19.55
CA PRO A 867 -10.93 -26.36 18.35
C PRO A 867 -11.16 -25.07 17.55
N ALA A 868 -11.28 -23.91 18.20
CA ALA A 868 -11.51 -22.64 17.52
C ALA A 868 -10.25 -22.15 16.80
N GLN A 869 -9.07 -22.41 17.37
CA GLN A 869 -7.79 -22.08 16.76
C GLN A 869 -7.40 -23.08 15.66
N LEU A 870 -7.76 -24.35 15.82
CA LEU A 870 -7.58 -25.38 14.79
C LEU A 870 -8.32 -25.02 13.49
N GLU A 871 -9.58 -24.56 13.57
CA GLU A 871 -10.33 -24.16 12.37
C GLU A 871 -9.74 -22.91 11.69
N ARG A 872 -9.17 -21.97 12.47
CA ARG A 872 -8.39 -20.85 11.91
C ARG A 872 -7.11 -21.35 11.23
N ALA A 873 -6.37 -22.24 11.87
CA ALA A 873 -5.14 -22.82 11.33
C ALA A 873 -5.38 -23.58 10.01
N LYS A 874 -6.48 -24.36 9.91
CA LYS A 874 -6.90 -25.03 8.65
C LYS A 874 -7.17 -24.05 7.52
N THR A 875 -7.84 -22.94 7.83
CA THR A 875 -8.16 -21.89 6.85
C THR A 875 -6.90 -21.27 6.26
N ILE A 876 -5.89 -21.00 7.11
CA ILE A 876 -4.62 -20.41 6.68
C ILE A 876 -3.72 -21.46 5.99
N ALA A 877 -3.72 -22.72 6.48
CA ALA A 877 -2.97 -23.82 5.89
C ALA A 877 -3.37 -24.11 4.44
N ALA A 878 -4.62 -23.84 4.05
CA ALA A 878 -5.11 -23.99 2.67
C ALA A 878 -4.32 -23.17 1.63
N VAL A 879 -3.61 -22.12 2.06
CA VAL A 879 -2.83 -21.23 1.18
C VAL A 879 -1.32 -21.26 1.45
N ILE A 880 -0.85 -22.03 2.44
CA ILE A 880 0.58 -22.14 2.81
C ILE A 880 0.98 -23.64 2.89
N PRO A 881 1.59 -24.21 1.83
CA PRO A 881 1.85 -25.65 1.77
C PRO A 881 2.68 -26.22 2.93
N PRO A 882 3.74 -25.55 3.42
CA PRO A 882 4.49 -26.06 4.57
C PRO A 882 3.71 -26.04 5.89
N MET A 883 2.73 -25.14 6.02
CA MET A 883 1.84 -25.14 7.19
C MET A 883 0.76 -26.21 7.09
N ALA A 884 0.28 -26.50 5.87
CA ALA A 884 -0.60 -27.66 5.65
C ALA A 884 0.08 -28.97 6.05
N GLU A 885 1.34 -29.17 5.66
CA GLU A 885 2.13 -30.34 6.06
C GLU A 885 2.33 -30.40 7.58
N ALA A 886 2.71 -29.29 8.22
CA ALA A 886 2.89 -29.26 9.66
C ALA A 886 1.57 -29.54 10.41
N LEU A 887 0.45 -29.01 9.91
CA LEU A 887 -0.88 -29.21 10.48
C LEU A 887 -1.41 -30.64 10.26
N GLU A 888 -1.07 -31.27 9.13
CA GLU A 888 -1.35 -32.68 8.86
C GLU A 888 -0.63 -33.56 9.87
N ILE A 889 0.69 -33.38 10.02
CA ILE A 889 1.51 -34.13 10.98
C ILE A 889 1.02 -33.93 12.41
N ALA A 890 0.70 -32.69 12.79
CA ALA A 890 0.29 -32.35 14.15
C ALA A 890 -1.09 -32.93 14.54
N GLN A 891 -1.96 -33.18 13.55
CA GLN A 891 -3.26 -33.82 13.74
C GLN A 891 -3.20 -35.35 13.73
N GLU A 892 -2.05 -35.95 13.40
CA GLU A 892 -1.90 -37.39 13.49
C GLU A 892 -2.07 -37.85 14.95
N PRO A 893 -2.82 -38.94 15.23
CA PRO A 893 -3.23 -39.29 16.59
C PRO A 893 -2.09 -39.37 17.61
N ASP A 894 -0.95 -39.98 17.23
CA ASP A 894 0.21 -40.10 18.12
C ASP A 894 0.92 -38.76 18.36
N VAL A 895 0.97 -37.88 17.35
CA VAL A 895 1.63 -36.57 17.46
C VAL A 895 0.74 -35.61 18.25
N PHE A 896 -0.57 -35.63 18.02
CA PHE A 896 -1.55 -34.86 18.77
C PHE A 896 -1.52 -35.25 20.26
N ALA A 897 -1.53 -36.55 20.57
CA ALA A 897 -1.40 -37.06 21.94
C ALA A 897 -0.05 -36.69 22.58
N LEU A 898 1.04 -36.68 21.79
CA LEU A 898 2.34 -36.21 22.27
C LEU A 898 2.32 -34.70 22.57
N LEU A 899 1.67 -33.88 21.75
CA LEU A 899 1.50 -32.44 21.98
C LEU A 899 0.69 -32.12 23.24
N GLU A 900 -0.35 -32.91 23.53
CA GLU A 900 -1.10 -32.85 24.79
C GLU A 900 -0.20 -33.19 25.98
N ALA A 901 0.60 -34.26 25.89
CA ALA A 901 1.53 -34.65 26.95
C ALA A 901 2.63 -33.60 27.18
N MET A 902 3.14 -32.99 26.11
CA MET A 902 4.17 -31.95 26.15
C MET A 902 3.68 -30.62 26.75
N GLN A 903 2.38 -30.45 27.04
CA GLN A 903 1.90 -29.30 27.84
C GLN A 903 2.51 -29.30 29.26
N ASP A 904 2.87 -30.48 29.78
CA ASP A 904 3.69 -30.58 30.98
C ASP A 904 5.18 -30.41 30.62
N ALA A 905 5.81 -29.37 31.18
CA ALA A 905 7.20 -29.04 30.88
C ALA A 905 8.18 -30.18 31.20
N GLY A 906 7.92 -30.98 32.24
CA GLY A 906 8.77 -32.12 32.62
C GLY A 906 8.63 -33.29 31.66
N LEU A 907 7.40 -33.58 31.19
CA LEU A 907 7.17 -34.57 30.14
C LEU A 907 7.77 -34.12 28.80
N ARG A 908 7.71 -32.81 28.50
CA ARG A 908 8.30 -32.24 27.29
C ARG A 908 9.82 -32.40 27.23
N GLU A 909 10.53 -32.09 28.31
CA GLU A 909 11.98 -32.35 28.40
C GLU A 909 12.29 -33.84 28.26
N ARG A 910 11.47 -34.69 28.89
CA ARG A 910 11.62 -36.14 28.80
C ARG A 910 11.40 -36.66 27.37
N THR A 911 10.41 -36.18 26.63
CA THR A 911 10.20 -36.48 25.21
C THR A 911 11.46 -36.23 24.40
N PHE A 912 12.06 -35.07 24.60
CA PHE A 912 13.27 -34.66 23.89
C PHE A 912 14.51 -35.47 24.25
N ALA A 913 14.59 -36.01 25.47
CA ALA A 913 15.62 -36.96 25.87
C ALA A 913 15.38 -38.32 25.23
N LEU A 914 14.13 -38.80 25.22
CA LEU A 914 13.73 -40.10 24.68
C LEU A 914 13.97 -40.22 23.17
N LEU A 915 13.82 -39.13 22.39
CA LEU A 915 14.16 -39.11 20.96
C LEU A 915 15.62 -39.51 20.66
N LYS A 916 16.51 -39.43 21.65
CA LYS A 916 17.94 -39.75 21.54
C LYS A 916 18.35 -40.91 22.44
N ASP A 917 17.39 -41.57 23.10
CA ASP A 917 17.67 -42.62 24.07
C ASP A 917 18.01 -43.94 23.35
N PRO A 918 19.22 -44.50 23.54
CA PRO A 918 19.59 -45.79 23.00
C PRO A 918 18.68 -46.95 23.47
N GLY A 919 18.02 -46.80 24.63
CA GLY A 919 17.11 -47.81 25.18
C GLY A 919 15.81 -48.00 24.39
N LEU A 920 15.46 -47.07 23.50
CA LEU A 920 14.27 -47.12 22.65
C LEU A 920 14.48 -47.82 21.31
N VAL A 921 15.73 -48.10 20.93
CA VAL A 921 16.09 -48.63 19.60
C VAL A 921 15.36 -49.92 19.26
N ASP A 922 15.33 -50.89 20.17
CA ASP A 922 14.69 -52.18 19.93
C ASP A 922 13.17 -52.04 19.72
N ARG A 923 12.53 -51.12 20.44
CA ARG A 923 11.09 -50.85 20.35
C ARG A 923 10.75 -50.13 19.04
N VAL A 924 11.59 -49.19 18.63
CA VAL A 924 11.47 -48.49 17.34
C VAL A 924 11.65 -49.46 16.17
N GLU A 925 12.57 -50.41 16.26
CA GLU A 925 12.75 -51.45 15.24
C GLU A 925 11.58 -52.44 15.19
N GLU A 926 10.99 -52.79 16.33
CA GLU A 926 9.76 -53.60 16.39
C GLU A 926 8.58 -52.88 15.70
N GLU A 927 8.41 -51.59 15.99
CA GLU A 927 7.39 -50.75 15.37
C GLU A 927 7.61 -50.59 13.85
N LYS A 928 8.86 -50.41 13.40
CA LYS A 928 9.20 -50.41 11.96
C LYS A 928 8.81 -51.73 11.30
N ARG A 929 9.02 -52.87 11.96
CA ARG A 929 8.61 -54.19 11.44
C ARG A 929 7.09 -54.31 11.37
N ARG A 930 6.36 -53.80 12.37
CA ARG A 930 4.89 -53.75 12.36
C ARG A 930 4.36 -52.94 11.18
N LEU A 931 4.86 -51.71 11.00
CA LEU A 931 4.49 -50.83 9.90
C LEU A 931 4.86 -51.41 8.53
N ALA A 932 6.00 -52.10 8.43
CA ALA A 932 6.38 -52.82 7.21
C ALA A 932 5.42 -53.97 6.90
N ALA A 933 4.98 -54.73 7.91
CA ALA A 933 4.00 -55.79 7.74
C ALA A 933 2.61 -55.26 7.34
N GLU A 934 2.15 -54.16 7.92
CA GLU A 934 0.89 -53.51 7.55
C GLU A 934 0.93 -52.94 6.12
N ARG A 935 2.03 -52.28 5.73
CA ARG A 935 2.23 -51.82 4.34
C ARG A 935 2.26 -52.98 3.35
N LEU A 936 2.89 -54.08 3.73
CA LEU A 936 2.91 -55.30 2.92
C LEU A 936 1.50 -55.89 2.77
N ALA A 937 0.70 -55.87 3.84
CA ALA A 937 -0.70 -56.33 3.83
C ALA A 937 -1.66 -55.40 3.06
N LEU A 938 -1.37 -54.10 2.97
CA LEU A 938 -2.12 -53.12 2.17
C LEU A 938 -1.71 -53.12 0.68
N ALA A 939 -0.45 -53.41 0.39
CA ALA A 939 0.08 -53.49 -0.98
C ALA A 939 -0.26 -54.82 -1.67
N LEU A 940 -0.56 -55.86 -0.90
CA LEU A 940 -1.02 -57.15 -1.40
C LEU A 940 -2.52 -57.26 -1.14
N ASP A 941 -3.35 -57.19 -2.18
CA ASP A 941 -4.77 -57.50 -2.00
C ASP A 941 -4.94 -58.97 -1.57
N ALA A 942 -6.05 -59.30 -0.89
CA ALA A 942 -6.31 -60.67 -0.45
C ALA A 942 -6.17 -61.72 -1.59
N PRO A 943 -6.57 -61.43 -2.85
CA PRO A 943 -6.27 -62.27 -4.01
C PRO A 943 -4.77 -62.50 -4.29
N GLN A 944 -3.90 -61.49 -4.13
CA GLN A 944 -2.46 -61.60 -4.36
C GLN A 944 -1.78 -62.44 -3.28
N ILE A 945 -2.21 -62.33 -2.03
CA ILE A 945 -1.75 -63.21 -0.93
C ILE A 945 -2.16 -64.65 -1.23
N GLU A 946 -3.40 -64.88 -1.67
CA GLU A 946 -3.90 -66.21 -2.02
C GLU A 946 -3.18 -66.80 -3.25
N ALA A 947 -2.84 -65.96 -4.25
CA ALA A 947 -2.07 -66.35 -5.42
C ALA A 947 -0.60 -66.67 -5.09
N LEU A 948 0.03 -65.90 -4.20
CA LEU A 948 1.39 -66.18 -3.71
C LEU A 948 1.43 -67.42 -2.82
N GLU A 949 0.43 -67.63 -1.96
CA GLU A 949 0.31 -68.86 -1.17
C GLU A 949 0.05 -70.07 -2.07
N GLN A 950 -0.78 -69.94 -3.11
CA GLN A 950 -0.99 -71.00 -4.10
C GLN A 950 0.28 -71.28 -4.89
N ALA A 951 1.01 -70.25 -5.34
CA ALA A 951 2.29 -70.40 -6.03
C ALA A 951 3.34 -71.08 -5.14
N TRP A 952 3.43 -70.69 -3.86
CA TRP A 952 4.34 -71.30 -2.88
C TRP A 952 3.97 -72.76 -2.60
N ARG A 953 2.68 -73.06 -2.39
CA ARG A 953 2.21 -74.45 -2.20
C ARG A 953 2.44 -75.30 -3.45
N HIS A 954 2.39 -74.69 -4.65
CA HIS A 954 2.71 -75.37 -5.91
C HIS A 954 4.21 -75.67 -6.07
N GLU A 955 5.11 -74.76 -5.67
CA GLU A 955 6.56 -75.01 -5.68
C GLU A 955 6.99 -76.05 -4.62
N SER A 956 6.33 -76.04 -3.46
CA SER A 956 6.63 -76.97 -2.36
C SER A 956 6.22 -78.44 -2.65
N ALA A 957 5.32 -78.66 -3.62
CA ALA A 957 4.76 -79.97 -3.94
C ALA A 957 5.47 -80.70 -5.10
N GLY A 958 6.52 -80.13 -5.69
CA GLY A 958 7.39 -80.82 -6.65
C GLY A 958 6.75 -81.13 -8.00
N GLY A 959 6.93 -80.24 -8.97
CA GLY A 959 6.59 -80.52 -10.36
C GLY A 959 7.00 -79.39 -11.31
N LEU A 960 8.24 -79.43 -11.82
CA LEU A 960 8.70 -78.58 -12.92
C LEU A 960 8.19 -79.12 -14.27
N ALA A 961 7.44 -78.33 -15.03
CA ALA A 961 7.51 -78.26 -16.50
C ALA A 961 6.57 -77.19 -17.11
N GLY A 962 7.13 -76.11 -17.68
CA GLY A 962 6.44 -75.23 -18.65
C GLY A 962 6.44 -73.73 -18.30
N ALA A 963 7.21 -72.93 -19.05
CA ALA A 963 7.40 -71.46 -19.00
C ALA A 963 6.09 -70.62 -19.25
N PRO A 964 6.04 -69.25 -19.11
CA PRO A 964 7.14 -68.27 -19.11
C PRO A 964 7.08 -67.11 -18.08
N ARG A 965 8.24 -66.43 -17.96
CA ARG A 965 8.43 -65.10 -17.37
C ARG A 965 7.36 -64.11 -17.83
N ALA A 966 6.64 -63.51 -16.89
CA ALA A 966 6.10 -62.17 -17.03
C ALA A 966 5.93 -61.53 -15.64
N VAL A 967 6.52 -60.33 -15.50
CA VAL A 967 6.30 -59.31 -14.46
C VAL A 967 6.94 -59.54 -13.08
N ILE A 968 8.15 -58.98 -12.92
CA ILE A 968 8.49 -58.12 -11.79
C ILE A 968 8.85 -56.77 -12.40
#